data_AF-A0A7W4HGA8-F1
#
_entry.id   AF-A0A7W4HGA8-F1
#
_cell.length_a   1.000
_cell.length_b   1.000
_cell.length_c   1.000
_cell.angle_alpha   90.00
_cell.angle_beta   90.00
_cell.angle_gamma   90.00
#
_symmetry.space_group_name_H-M   'P 1'
#
loop_
_entity.id
_entity.type
_entity.pdbx_description
1 polymer ?
#
loop_
_entity_poly.entity_id
_entity_poly.type
_entity_poly.pdbx_seq_one_letter_code
_entity_poly.pdbx_strand_id
1 'polypeptide(L)'
;MKVLGYEINFKKLDVSAKAESSPNIGKQNPAIISIAKNFKDSSRKDIQKWRKALTLAQHPETPKTVLLHDLIDDLLTDGHLQSQIQMRKMSTLNTDFRVINRKSGDENEELTFLMQQQWFYEFLNICLETILRGVSVIEFTEFAGERIKFNLIPRRNTAPTQNKIFPDATKDDFIDYSLPEYADWLLPIGNPYDLGILNNVVPNVIWKRNVAQSWAEFCEKFGMPLITATTSTNDSKTVDMVHEMLLSFGEAGAGTFPHGTTIQYHEANRTDAYNVYLQFMQSNTNEISKQLVGSTMLSDQGTNRSQTEVHERGLDFKIAQADKRQIQFIVNDLLFPLLQRQGYRISEDDFFEFKIAEQEVDLGQLWTITSGLITSGYDVEKEWISKTFNIPLEKAKKPLGNRQEIVSTEEPSSLLPVASIYFNQRYPSCDCGNHTQPVGEIPQNEIDNLTDELMKYIFEGKDTLGIEGKIISTETEVLLEALRSKFKTAPKTFEGIDHLTLQMMEYNLFEFSASKTESRLASMKELLIDNETRQVRDFASFRVECDKVMDKYNHQWLESEYNLSIAVGQNAAQYIRFMAEKDSITSFVKYQTIGDEKVRPQHQVLDGKIFNLEDKEAMDLWPPNGYGCRCEMVQYLGDHKGRVTKGTDAKTKIYQADPKYKNSQFEINRGDLKQVFTKKQFYSDIKRLPEKLNQMTFDKYGLKKWDEFKDSLKPILLDNTITEDNVKELFKPLENSKKKMGFADYLGRKMVLNKKIFSRHTTGYYISDDEQRHLLFPHIEDILKNPSEVWLSTHDKKGFQTNYIKHYQDMSVMVSTTLSEADKGIQIETWFKIDYEKPLQRRKGLLIYKKKKED
;
A
#
# COMPACT_ATOMS: atom_id res chain seq x y z
N MET A 1 30.52 0.16 -55.31
CA MET A 1 31.38 0.71 -54.24
C MET A 1 32.62 -0.16 -54.15
N LYS A 2 33.84 0.39 -54.06
CA LYS A 2 35.07 -0.41 -53.88
C LYS A 2 35.43 -0.47 -52.39
N VAL A 3 35.44 -1.67 -51.83
CA VAL A 3 36.02 -1.98 -50.53
C VAL A 3 36.92 -3.19 -50.73
N LEU A 4 38.20 -3.07 -50.37
CA LEU A 4 39.21 -4.14 -50.38
C LEU A 4 39.34 -4.93 -51.70
N GLY A 5 39.48 -4.21 -52.82
CA GLY A 5 39.97 -4.80 -54.08
C GLY A 5 38.96 -5.62 -54.88
N TYR A 6 37.73 -5.80 -54.41
CA TYR A 6 36.66 -6.45 -55.19
C TYR A 6 35.56 -5.45 -55.58
N GLU A 7 35.19 -5.43 -56.87
CA GLU A 7 34.05 -4.65 -57.36
C GLU A 7 32.75 -5.43 -57.17
N ILE A 8 31.90 -4.95 -56.25
CA ILE A 8 30.54 -5.48 -56.07
C ILE A 8 29.58 -4.61 -56.90
N ASN A 9 28.95 -5.24 -57.89
CA ASN A 9 27.99 -4.63 -58.80
C ASN A 9 26.60 -5.21 -58.51
N PHE A 10 25.72 -4.44 -57.87
CA PHE A 10 24.34 -4.87 -57.60
C PHE A 10 23.48 -4.62 -58.85
N LYS A 11 23.06 -5.70 -59.52
CA LYS A 11 22.01 -5.66 -60.53
C LYS A 11 20.69 -5.27 -59.87
N LYS A 12 20.08 -4.16 -60.31
CA LYS A 12 18.66 -3.88 -60.09
C LYS A 12 17.84 -4.93 -60.86
N LEU A 13 16.94 -5.62 -60.16
CA LEU A 13 15.83 -6.33 -60.74
C LEU A 13 14.56 -5.57 -60.34
N ASP A 14 13.75 -5.25 -61.35
CA ASP A 14 12.51 -4.50 -61.23
C ASP A 14 11.48 -5.27 -60.40
N VAL A 15 10.89 -4.58 -59.42
CA VAL A 15 9.63 -4.98 -58.78
C VAL A 15 8.58 -3.97 -59.24
N SER A 16 7.64 -4.43 -60.05
CA SER A 16 6.45 -3.67 -60.40
C SER A 16 5.55 -3.55 -59.17
N ALA A 17 5.68 -2.45 -58.43
CA ALA A 17 4.59 -1.96 -57.60
C ALA A 17 3.81 -0.93 -58.43
N LYS A 18 2.51 -1.14 -58.59
CA LYS A 18 1.59 -0.13 -59.10
C LYS A 18 1.82 1.17 -58.32
N ALA A 19 1.88 2.30 -59.03
CA ALA A 19 1.87 3.60 -58.42
C ALA A 19 0.58 3.78 -57.61
N GLU A 20 0.68 3.64 -56.29
CA GLU A 20 -0.25 4.32 -55.40
C GLU A 20 0.03 5.82 -55.48
N SER A 21 -1.05 6.58 -55.57
CA SER A 21 -1.09 8.02 -55.75
C SER A 21 -0.18 8.78 -54.79
N SER A 22 0.63 9.69 -55.36
CA SER A 22 1.36 10.75 -54.68
C SER A 22 0.47 11.60 -53.73
N PRO A 23 1.08 12.31 -52.76
CA PRO A 23 0.63 12.42 -51.37
C PRO A 23 -0.45 13.48 -51.12
N ASN A 24 -1.23 13.28 -50.05
CA ASN A 24 -2.14 14.26 -49.45
C ASN A 24 -1.47 15.65 -49.34
N ILE A 25 -1.93 16.61 -50.14
CA ILE A 25 -1.60 18.03 -49.99
C ILE A 25 -2.29 18.49 -48.69
N GLY A 26 -1.51 18.77 -47.65
CA GLY A 26 -2.08 19.24 -46.38
C GLY A 26 -2.80 20.58 -46.53
N LYS A 27 -4.00 20.69 -45.96
CA LYS A 27 -4.74 21.97 -45.91
C LYS A 27 -4.22 22.79 -44.74
N GLN A 28 -3.81 24.02 -45.00
CA GLN A 28 -3.39 24.97 -43.96
C GLN A 28 -4.48 26.01 -43.73
N ASN A 29 -4.69 26.35 -42.46
CA ASN A 29 -5.58 27.43 -42.06
C ASN A 29 -5.00 28.74 -42.63
N PRO A 30 -5.81 29.60 -43.25
CA PRO A 30 -5.37 30.88 -43.81
C PRO A 30 -4.93 31.93 -42.77
N ALA A 31 -4.55 31.52 -41.55
CA ALA A 31 -4.17 32.34 -40.40
C ALA A 31 -5.28 33.32 -40.01
N ILE A 32 -6.43 32.74 -39.65
CA ILE A 32 -7.68 33.47 -39.41
C ILE A 32 -7.60 34.36 -38.15
N ILE A 33 -6.87 33.95 -37.10
CA ILE A 33 -6.89 34.64 -35.80
C ILE A 33 -5.48 34.99 -35.31
N SER A 34 -5.26 36.26 -34.99
CA SER A 34 -4.04 36.74 -34.31
C SER A 34 -4.39 37.31 -32.94
N ILE A 35 -3.91 36.67 -31.88
CA ILE A 35 -4.20 37.08 -30.49
C ILE A 35 -3.11 38.02 -29.97
N ALA A 36 -3.50 39.20 -29.50
CA ALA A 36 -2.61 40.15 -28.85
C ALA A 36 -2.16 39.64 -27.47
N LYS A 37 -0.87 39.79 -27.15
CA LYS A 37 -0.34 39.45 -25.82
C LYS A 37 -0.61 40.60 -24.84
N ASN A 38 -1.58 40.38 -23.96
CA ASN A 38 -1.94 41.33 -22.90
C ASN A 38 -1.36 40.90 -21.54
N PHE A 39 -1.06 41.89 -20.69
CA PHE A 39 -0.60 41.65 -19.31
C PHE A 39 -1.58 40.73 -18.56
N LYS A 40 -1.04 39.78 -17.79
CA LYS A 40 -1.81 38.89 -16.92
C LYS A 40 -1.74 39.42 -15.50
N ASP A 41 -2.90 39.56 -14.84
CA ASP A 41 -2.92 40.01 -13.45
C ASP A 41 -2.33 38.94 -12.52
N SER A 42 -1.15 39.22 -11.96
CA SER A 42 -0.48 38.40 -10.94
C SER A 42 -0.64 38.91 -9.51
N SER A 43 -1.53 39.88 -9.29
CA SER A 43 -1.78 40.42 -7.95
C SER A 43 -2.50 39.40 -7.06
N ARG A 44 -2.29 39.52 -5.73
CA ARG A 44 -2.93 38.64 -4.74
C ARG A 44 -4.43 38.52 -4.97
N LYS A 45 -4.93 37.28 -4.95
CA LYS A 45 -6.33 36.96 -5.21
C LYS A 45 -7.13 36.84 -3.91
N ASP A 46 -8.37 37.33 -3.95
CA ASP A 46 -9.30 37.29 -2.82
C ASP A 46 -10.72 36.94 -3.29
N ILE A 47 -11.62 36.75 -2.32
CA ILE A 47 -13.02 36.36 -2.58
C ILE A 47 -13.78 37.47 -3.32
N GLN A 48 -13.43 38.74 -3.12
CA GLN A 48 -14.09 39.85 -3.80
C GLN A 48 -13.73 39.89 -5.29
N LYS A 49 -12.44 39.67 -5.62
CA LYS A 49 -11.97 39.51 -7.00
C LYS A 49 -12.62 38.32 -7.69
N TRP A 50 -12.77 37.19 -6.99
CA TRP A 50 -13.50 36.03 -7.51
C TRP A 50 -14.96 36.35 -7.82
N ARG A 51 -15.71 36.96 -6.88
CA ARG A 51 -17.10 37.36 -7.11
C ARG A 51 -17.24 38.34 -8.28
N LYS A 52 -16.33 39.33 -8.37
CA LYS A 52 -16.30 40.27 -9.50
C LYS A 52 -16.04 39.56 -10.83
N ALA A 53 -15.11 38.60 -10.85
CA ALA A 53 -14.82 37.81 -12.04
C ALA A 53 -16.04 37.00 -12.51
N LEU A 54 -16.80 36.41 -11.57
CA LEU A 54 -18.06 35.71 -11.88
C LEU A 54 -19.10 36.64 -12.49
N THR A 55 -19.33 37.80 -11.86
CA THR A 55 -20.29 38.79 -12.38
C THR A 55 -19.95 39.24 -13.80
N LEU A 56 -18.67 39.44 -14.12
CA LEU A 56 -18.25 39.81 -15.47
C LEU A 56 -18.35 38.65 -16.45
N ALA A 57 -17.98 37.43 -16.05
CA ALA A 57 -18.07 36.26 -16.92
C ALA A 57 -19.53 35.91 -17.27
N GLN A 58 -20.45 36.13 -16.34
CA GLN A 58 -21.88 35.83 -16.48
C GLN A 58 -22.72 37.04 -16.92
N HIS A 59 -22.09 38.16 -17.28
CA HIS A 59 -22.83 39.34 -17.71
C HIS A 59 -23.65 39.01 -18.98
N PRO A 60 -24.97 39.28 -19.03
CA PRO A 60 -25.82 38.87 -20.15
C PRO A 60 -25.42 39.48 -21.49
N GLU A 61 -25.08 40.77 -21.51
CA GLU A 61 -24.81 41.52 -22.74
C GLU A 61 -23.31 41.65 -23.09
N THR A 62 -22.42 41.77 -22.10
CA THR A 62 -20.99 42.01 -22.31
C THR A 62 -20.13 41.06 -21.46
N PRO A 63 -20.26 39.73 -21.64
CA PRO A 63 -19.49 38.75 -20.88
C PRO A 63 -17.99 38.91 -21.14
N LYS A 64 -17.19 38.96 -20.07
CA LYS A 64 -15.73 39.02 -20.11
C LYS A 64 -15.13 38.02 -19.13
N THR A 65 -14.34 37.08 -19.64
CA THR A 65 -13.76 35.97 -18.86
C THR A 65 -12.30 36.21 -18.43
N VAL A 66 -11.73 37.37 -18.77
CA VAL A 66 -10.32 37.72 -18.49
C VAL A 66 -9.96 37.53 -17.02
N LEU A 67 -10.73 38.15 -16.12
CA LEU A 67 -10.46 38.08 -14.68
C LEU A 67 -10.65 36.67 -14.12
N LEU A 68 -11.57 35.89 -14.67
CA LEU A 68 -11.84 34.53 -14.22
C LEU A 68 -10.66 33.60 -14.55
N HIS A 69 -10.17 33.65 -15.80
CA HIS A 69 -9.06 32.78 -16.20
C HIS A 69 -7.72 33.23 -15.64
N ASP A 70 -7.47 34.54 -15.46
CA ASP A 70 -6.28 35.05 -14.77
C ASP A 70 -6.27 34.63 -13.29
N LEU A 71 -7.44 34.63 -12.64
CA LEU A 71 -7.60 34.14 -11.28
C LEU A 71 -7.29 32.63 -11.19
N ILE A 72 -7.86 31.82 -12.08
CA ILE A 72 -7.62 30.37 -12.08
C ILE A 72 -6.16 30.05 -12.40
N ASP A 73 -5.55 30.74 -13.38
CA ASP A 73 -4.13 30.56 -13.74
C ASP A 73 -3.21 30.81 -12.53
N ASP A 74 -3.48 31.85 -11.72
CA ASP A 74 -2.73 32.13 -10.49
C ASP A 74 -2.93 31.04 -9.42
N LEU A 75 -4.15 30.54 -9.27
CA LEU A 75 -4.48 29.49 -8.28
C LEU A 75 -3.90 28.12 -8.66
N LEU A 76 -3.64 27.88 -9.95
CA LEU A 76 -2.97 26.69 -10.45
C LEU A 76 -1.49 26.59 -10.04
N THR A 77 -0.93 27.56 -9.30
CA THR A 77 0.38 27.40 -8.64
C THR A 77 0.31 26.61 -7.32
N ASP A 78 -0.87 26.23 -6.84
CA ASP A 78 -1.02 25.39 -5.63
C ASP A 78 -0.68 23.92 -5.95
N GLY A 79 0.31 23.36 -5.26
CA GLY A 79 0.79 22.00 -5.52
C GLY A 79 -0.24 20.90 -5.25
N HIS A 80 -1.13 21.10 -4.28
CA HIS A 80 -2.20 20.11 -4.02
C HIS A 80 -3.22 20.12 -5.16
N LEU A 81 -3.67 21.30 -5.56
CA LEU A 81 -4.61 21.46 -6.66
C LEU A 81 -4.07 20.83 -7.96
N GLN A 82 -2.80 21.08 -8.29
CA GLN A 82 -2.16 20.47 -9.45
C GLN A 82 -2.12 18.94 -9.37
N SER A 83 -1.77 18.39 -8.20
CA SER A 83 -1.73 16.93 -7.99
C SER A 83 -3.10 16.28 -8.23
N GLN A 84 -4.18 16.86 -7.69
CA GLN A 84 -5.54 16.32 -7.88
C GLN A 84 -5.99 16.40 -9.35
N ILE A 85 -5.66 17.50 -10.05
CA ILE A 85 -5.93 17.65 -11.48
C ILE A 85 -5.18 16.59 -12.29
N GLN A 86 -3.91 16.36 -11.99
CA GLN A 86 -3.09 15.38 -12.69
C GLN A 86 -3.64 13.96 -12.50
N MET A 87 -4.01 13.57 -11.28
CA MET A 87 -4.60 12.23 -11.03
C MET A 87 -5.85 11.98 -11.88
N ARG A 88 -6.80 12.92 -11.90
CA ARG A 88 -8.01 12.81 -12.74
C ARG A 88 -7.71 12.75 -14.23
N LYS A 89 -6.74 13.54 -14.70
CA LYS A 89 -6.35 13.50 -16.11
C LYS A 89 -5.75 12.14 -16.47
N MET A 90 -4.85 11.61 -15.64
CA MET A 90 -4.17 10.34 -15.90
C MET A 90 -5.12 9.14 -15.87
N SER A 91 -6.11 9.11 -14.96
CA SER A 91 -7.12 8.04 -14.93
C SER A 91 -7.94 7.93 -16.22
N THR A 92 -8.07 9.02 -16.97
CA THR A 92 -8.78 9.05 -18.25
C THR A 92 -7.86 8.85 -19.44
N LEU A 93 -6.72 9.57 -19.49
CA LEU A 93 -5.80 9.57 -20.64
C LEU A 93 -5.05 8.24 -20.83
N ASN A 94 -4.88 7.45 -19.77
CA ASN A 94 -4.17 6.16 -19.84
C ASN A 94 -5.08 4.98 -20.27
N THR A 95 -6.27 5.26 -20.81
CA THR A 95 -7.19 4.23 -21.29
C THR A 95 -7.11 4.10 -22.80
N ASP A 96 -6.91 2.87 -23.27
CA ASP A 96 -6.91 2.57 -24.71
C ASP A 96 -8.25 2.92 -25.37
N PHE A 97 -8.21 3.25 -26.64
CA PHE A 97 -9.37 3.58 -27.46
C PHE A 97 -9.21 3.00 -28.87
N ARG A 98 -10.32 2.94 -29.60
CA ARG A 98 -10.40 2.51 -30.99
C ARG A 98 -11.55 3.21 -31.71
N VAL A 99 -11.51 3.15 -33.03
CA VAL A 99 -12.64 3.54 -33.88
C VAL A 99 -13.23 2.27 -34.48
N ILE A 100 -14.53 2.03 -34.26
CA ILE A 100 -15.23 0.86 -34.79
C ILE A 100 -16.29 1.26 -35.80
N ASN A 101 -16.61 0.39 -36.74
CA ASN A 101 -17.82 0.51 -37.54
C ASN A 101 -19.01 -0.07 -36.76
N ARG A 102 -20.03 0.74 -36.43
CA ARG A 102 -21.19 0.30 -35.63
C ARG A 102 -22.03 -0.80 -36.31
N LYS A 103 -21.98 -0.92 -37.64
CA LYS A 103 -22.74 -1.95 -38.37
C LYS A 103 -22.04 -3.29 -38.40
N SER A 104 -20.73 -3.31 -38.67
CA SER A 104 -19.97 -4.56 -38.76
C SER A 104 -19.32 -4.98 -37.44
N GLY A 105 -19.07 -4.02 -36.54
CA GLY A 105 -18.30 -4.23 -35.31
C GLY A 105 -16.78 -4.26 -35.51
N ASP A 106 -16.32 -4.15 -36.75
CA ASP A 106 -14.90 -4.20 -37.09
C ASP A 106 -14.19 -2.89 -36.73
N GLU A 107 -12.93 -3.00 -36.32
CA GLU A 107 -12.06 -1.86 -36.05
C GLU A 107 -11.62 -1.19 -37.35
N ASN A 108 -11.78 0.13 -37.41
CA ASN A 108 -11.25 0.95 -38.49
C ASN A 108 -9.79 1.28 -38.16
N GLU A 109 -8.87 0.45 -38.66
CA GLU A 109 -7.43 0.55 -38.36
C GLU A 109 -6.84 1.91 -38.80
N GLU A 110 -7.29 2.46 -39.93
CA GLU A 110 -6.80 3.75 -40.46
C GLU A 110 -7.18 4.92 -39.52
N LEU A 111 -8.45 5.01 -39.13
CA LEU A 111 -8.91 6.05 -38.21
C LEU A 111 -8.36 5.85 -36.80
N THR A 112 -8.24 4.60 -36.35
CA THR A 112 -7.64 4.31 -35.05
C THR A 112 -6.19 4.75 -35.02
N PHE A 113 -5.42 4.47 -36.08
CA PHE A 113 -4.04 4.92 -36.20
C PHE A 113 -3.91 6.46 -36.23
N LEU A 114 -4.81 7.15 -36.93
CA LEU A 114 -4.87 8.62 -36.95
C LEU A 114 -5.07 9.21 -35.54
N MET A 115 -5.90 8.56 -34.72
CA MET A 115 -6.19 8.98 -33.34
C MET A 115 -5.12 8.52 -32.34
N GLN A 116 -4.24 7.57 -32.68
CA GLN A 116 -3.13 7.16 -31.82
C GLN A 116 -1.90 8.09 -31.91
N GLN A 117 -1.99 9.18 -32.67
CA GLN A 117 -0.91 10.17 -32.83
C GLN A 117 -0.89 11.19 -31.68
N GLN A 118 0.25 11.86 -31.49
CA GLN A 118 0.46 12.85 -30.41
C GLN A 118 -0.60 13.96 -30.38
N TRP A 119 -1.03 14.46 -31.54
CA TRP A 119 -2.00 15.55 -31.63
C TRP A 119 -3.32 15.19 -30.93
N PHE A 120 -3.74 13.93 -31.03
CA PHE A 120 -4.99 13.49 -30.44
C PHE A 120 -4.87 13.38 -28.92
N TYR A 121 -3.72 12.92 -28.39
CA TYR A 121 -3.46 12.96 -26.95
C TYR A 121 -3.54 14.39 -26.39
N GLU A 122 -2.96 15.37 -27.11
CA GLU A 122 -3.06 16.79 -26.75
C GLU A 122 -4.52 17.29 -26.82
N PHE A 123 -5.29 16.85 -27.82
CA PHE A 123 -6.71 17.17 -27.96
C PHE A 123 -7.54 16.61 -26.79
N LEU A 124 -7.33 15.33 -26.43
CA LEU A 124 -7.97 14.70 -25.26
C LEU A 124 -7.66 15.46 -23.97
N ASN A 125 -6.42 15.92 -23.80
CA ASN A 125 -6.05 16.75 -22.66
C ASN A 125 -6.83 18.08 -22.64
N ILE A 126 -7.07 18.74 -23.78
CA ILE A 126 -7.92 19.95 -23.85
C ILE A 126 -9.39 19.62 -23.55
N CYS A 127 -9.92 18.48 -24.00
CA CYS A 127 -11.27 18.05 -23.64
C CYS A 127 -11.42 17.92 -22.13
N LEU A 128 -10.45 17.29 -21.44
CA LEU A 128 -10.45 17.20 -19.98
C LEU A 128 -10.31 18.58 -19.32
N GLU A 129 -9.48 19.46 -19.87
CA GLU A 129 -9.41 20.84 -19.36
C GLU A 129 -10.71 21.61 -19.52
N THR A 130 -11.55 21.26 -20.49
CA THR A 130 -12.86 21.89 -20.67
C THR A 130 -13.79 21.56 -19.50
N ILE A 131 -13.74 20.32 -19.00
CA ILE A 131 -14.45 19.92 -17.76
C ILE A 131 -13.93 20.73 -16.56
N LEU A 132 -12.62 20.96 -16.51
CA LEU A 132 -11.96 21.67 -15.41
C LEU A 132 -12.21 23.18 -15.43
N ARG A 133 -12.20 23.80 -16.61
CA ARG A 133 -12.10 25.27 -16.78
C ARG A 133 -13.27 25.90 -17.53
N GLY A 134 -14.27 25.10 -17.93
CA GLY A 134 -15.34 25.54 -18.81
C GLY A 134 -14.93 25.53 -20.27
N VAL A 135 -15.68 26.22 -21.12
CA VAL A 135 -15.54 26.15 -22.58
C VAL A 135 -14.12 26.38 -23.08
N SER A 136 -13.75 25.61 -24.09
CA SER A 136 -12.51 25.77 -24.84
C SER A 136 -12.82 25.92 -26.32
N VAL A 137 -12.14 26.85 -26.99
CA VAL A 137 -12.25 27.04 -28.44
C VAL A 137 -10.93 26.66 -29.07
N ILE A 138 -10.94 25.63 -29.89
CA ILE A 138 -9.74 25.07 -30.54
C ILE A 138 -9.70 25.59 -31.97
N GLU A 139 -8.55 26.14 -32.37
CA GLU A 139 -8.27 26.53 -33.75
C GLU A 139 -7.34 25.49 -34.39
N PHE A 140 -7.85 24.73 -35.34
CA PHE A 140 -7.03 23.88 -36.18
C PHE A 140 -6.22 24.74 -37.16
N THR A 141 -4.92 24.52 -37.22
CA THR A 141 -4.00 25.30 -38.05
C THR A 141 -3.54 24.54 -39.28
N GLU A 142 -3.55 23.20 -39.24
CA GLU A 142 -3.11 22.36 -40.35
C GLU A 142 -3.72 20.95 -40.28
N PHE A 143 -4.17 20.45 -41.44
CA PHE A 143 -4.57 19.06 -41.66
C PHE A 143 -3.68 18.44 -42.74
N ALA A 144 -2.72 17.59 -42.35
CA ALA A 144 -1.74 17.00 -43.26
C ALA A 144 -1.62 15.48 -43.06
N GLY A 145 -2.57 14.73 -43.62
CA GLY A 145 -2.64 13.27 -43.45
C GLY A 145 -2.75 12.90 -41.97
N GLU A 146 -1.79 12.15 -41.45
CA GLU A 146 -1.76 11.74 -40.04
C GLU A 146 -1.35 12.87 -39.07
N ARG A 147 -0.87 14.00 -39.59
CA ARG A 147 -0.40 15.14 -38.79
C ARG A 147 -1.44 16.24 -38.79
N ILE A 148 -2.12 16.40 -37.66
CA ILE A 148 -3.04 17.50 -37.41
C ILE A 148 -2.40 18.44 -36.40
N LYS A 149 -2.49 19.75 -36.64
CA LYS A 149 -2.04 20.77 -35.70
C LYS A 149 -3.19 21.68 -35.32
N PHE A 150 -3.22 22.08 -34.06
CA PHE A 150 -4.18 23.03 -33.55
C PHE A 150 -3.57 23.85 -32.41
N ASN A 151 -4.21 24.96 -32.09
CA ASN A 151 -3.92 25.80 -30.94
C ASN A 151 -5.19 25.97 -30.10
N LEU A 152 -5.03 26.06 -28.79
CA LEU A 152 -6.12 26.48 -27.92
C LEU A 152 -6.18 28.01 -27.94
N ILE A 153 -7.33 28.58 -28.34
CA ILE A 153 -7.57 30.01 -28.17
C ILE A 153 -7.56 30.31 -26.66
N PRO A 154 -6.76 31.28 -26.19
CA PRO A 154 -6.70 31.58 -24.77
C PRO A 154 -8.08 31.83 -24.20
N ARG A 155 -8.51 31.04 -23.21
CA ARG A 155 -9.88 31.09 -22.67
C ARG A 155 -10.26 32.50 -22.18
N ARG A 156 -9.28 33.26 -21.67
CA ARG A 156 -9.40 34.67 -21.26
C ARG A 156 -9.83 35.62 -22.40
N ASN A 157 -9.61 35.23 -23.65
CA ASN A 157 -9.97 35.96 -24.87
C ASN A 157 -11.29 35.47 -25.47
N THR A 158 -12.07 34.63 -24.77
CA THR A 158 -13.32 34.09 -25.30
C THR A 158 -14.52 34.54 -24.46
N ALA A 159 -15.67 34.72 -25.12
CA ALA A 159 -16.98 34.89 -24.50
C ALA A 159 -17.94 33.83 -25.09
N PRO A 160 -17.92 32.61 -24.51
CA PRO A 160 -18.65 31.47 -25.05
C PRO A 160 -20.16 31.66 -25.16
N THR A 161 -20.78 32.33 -24.18
CA THR A 161 -22.22 32.60 -24.14
C THR A 161 -22.74 33.41 -25.32
N GLN A 162 -21.85 34.09 -26.06
CA GLN A 162 -22.17 34.91 -27.22
C GLN A 162 -21.41 34.49 -28.48
N ASN A 163 -20.71 33.36 -28.45
CA ASN A 163 -19.86 32.89 -29.55
C ASN A 163 -18.78 33.89 -30.02
N LYS A 164 -18.19 34.64 -29.08
CA LYS A 164 -17.19 35.68 -29.39
C LYS A 164 -15.77 35.27 -29.01
N ILE A 165 -14.81 35.61 -29.86
CA ILE A 165 -13.38 35.67 -29.55
C ILE A 165 -12.95 37.13 -29.62
N PHE A 166 -12.20 37.60 -28.63
CA PHE A 166 -11.60 38.93 -28.59
C PHE A 166 -10.10 38.79 -28.92
N PRO A 167 -9.66 39.13 -30.15
CA PRO A 167 -8.25 39.10 -30.52
C PRO A 167 -7.37 39.90 -29.55
N ASP A 168 -7.88 41.05 -29.12
CA ASP A 168 -7.35 41.85 -28.02
C ASP A 168 -8.40 41.97 -26.92
N ALA A 169 -8.15 41.35 -25.78
CA ALA A 169 -9.09 41.32 -24.66
C ALA A 169 -9.40 42.71 -24.06
N THR A 170 -8.59 43.74 -24.34
CA THR A 170 -8.80 45.12 -23.87
C THR A 170 -9.68 45.95 -24.80
N LYS A 171 -9.95 45.44 -26.01
CA LYS A 171 -10.80 46.10 -26.99
C LYS A 171 -12.17 45.43 -27.06
N ASP A 172 -13.09 46.12 -27.70
CA ASP A 172 -14.44 45.61 -27.97
C ASP A 172 -14.56 44.93 -29.34
N ASP A 173 -13.49 44.98 -30.16
CA ASP A 173 -13.42 44.23 -31.41
C ASP A 173 -13.48 42.72 -31.13
N PHE A 174 -14.38 42.02 -31.83
CA PHE A 174 -14.57 40.59 -31.66
C PHE A 174 -14.74 39.87 -33.00
N ILE A 175 -14.46 38.58 -32.97
CA ILE A 175 -14.76 37.60 -34.02
C ILE A 175 -15.93 36.76 -33.54
N ASP A 176 -17.00 36.73 -34.32
CA ASP A 176 -18.13 35.81 -34.09
C ASP A 176 -17.83 34.47 -34.73
N TYR A 177 -17.45 33.49 -33.91
CA TYR A 177 -17.07 32.16 -34.40
C TYR A 177 -18.28 31.27 -34.74
N SER A 178 -19.52 31.78 -34.62
CA SER A 178 -20.71 31.08 -35.12
C SER A 178 -20.89 31.19 -36.64
N LEU A 179 -20.15 32.10 -37.29
CA LEU A 179 -20.21 32.29 -38.73
C LEU A 179 -19.67 31.06 -39.49
N PRO A 180 -20.32 30.63 -40.60
CA PRO A 180 -19.93 29.42 -41.34
C PRO A 180 -18.49 29.39 -41.83
N GLU A 181 -17.88 30.55 -42.10
CA GLU A 181 -16.48 30.67 -42.54
C GLU A 181 -15.46 30.12 -41.54
N TYR A 182 -15.84 30.03 -40.26
CA TYR A 182 -14.98 29.49 -39.20
C TYR A 182 -15.26 28.03 -38.87
N ALA A 183 -16.37 27.45 -39.34
CA ALA A 183 -16.83 26.12 -38.96
C ALA A 183 -15.90 24.98 -39.38
N ASP A 184 -15.00 25.25 -40.35
CA ASP A 184 -14.00 24.30 -40.83
C ASP A 184 -12.73 24.28 -39.97
N TRP A 185 -12.48 25.34 -39.19
CA TRP A 185 -11.21 25.56 -38.48
C TRP A 185 -11.36 25.74 -36.98
N LEU A 186 -12.52 26.20 -36.51
CA LEU A 186 -12.80 26.43 -35.09
C LEU A 186 -13.73 25.36 -34.54
N LEU A 187 -13.36 24.82 -33.38
CA LEU A 187 -14.12 23.82 -32.64
C LEU A 187 -14.36 24.30 -31.20
N PRO A 188 -15.51 24.92 -30.90
CA PRO A 188 -15.92 25.18 -29.54
C PRO A 188 -16.38 23.87 -28.87
N ILE A 189 -15.83 23.58 -27.69
CA ILE A 189 -16.18 22.40 -26.89
C ILE A 189 -16.61 22.81 -25.48
N GLY A 190 -17.64 22.15 -24.96
CA GLY A 190 -18.22 22.42 -23.63
C GLY A 190 -19.50 23.26 -23.67
N ASN A 191 -20.14 23.41 -22.51
CA ASN A 191 -21.35 24.20 -22.37
C ASN A 191 -21.01 25.69 -22.20
N PRO A 192 -21.54 26.61 -23.05
CA PRO A 192 -21.30 28.06 -22.98
C PRO A 192 -21.50 28.70 -21.61
N TYR A 193 -22.37 28.14 -20.77
CA TYR A 193 -22.70 28.68 -19.45
C TYR A 193 -21.91 28.03 -18.30
N ASP A 194 -21.10 27.00 -18.59
CA ASP A 194 -20.30 26.32 -17.60
C ASP A 194 -18.94 27.02 -17.39
N LEU A 195 -18.62 27.31 -16.13
CA LEU A 195 -17.36 27.94 -15.71
C LEU A 195 -16.29 26.91 -15.31
N GLY A 196 -16.62 25.62 -15.37
CA GLY A 196 -15.74 24.51 -15.03
C GLY A 196 -15.66 24.24 -13.53
N ILE A 197 -15.32 22.99 -13.19
CA ILE A 197 -15.32 22.54 -11.79
C ILE A 197 -14.26 23.23 -10.92
N LEU A 198 -13.19 23.80 -11.51
CA LEU A 198 -12.19 24.54 -10.75
C LEU A 198 -12.77 25.79 -10.11
N ASN A 199 -13.77 26.41 -10.73
CA ASN A 199 -14.45 27.56 -10.14
C ASN A 199 -15.07 27.24 -8.77
N ASN A 200 -15.55 26.00 -8.58
CA ASN A 200 -16.22 25.56 -7.35
C ASN A 200 -15.25 25.48 -6.16
N VAL A 201 -13.95 25.27 -6.40
CA VAL A 201 -12.93 25.13 -5.35
C VAL A 201 -12.09 26.40 -5.15
N VAL A 202 -12.31 27.45 -5.95
CA VAL A 202 -11.58 28.72 -5.85
C VAL A 202 -11.58 29.28 -4.42
N PRO A 203 -12.71 29.35 -3.69
CA PRO A 203 -12.72 29.85 -2.31
C PRO A 203 -11.80 29.05 -1.39
N ASN A 204 -11.85 27.72 -1.46
CA ASN A 204 -11.04 26.84 -0.62
C ASN A 204 -9.54 27.01 -0.87
N VAL A 205 -9.13 27.19 -2.13
CA VAL A 205 -7.72 27.45 -2.48
C VAL A 205 -7.28 28.81 -1.94
N ILE A 206 -8.09 29.86 -2.10
CA ILE A 206 -7.81 31.21 -1.58
C ILE A 206 -7.67 31.16 -0.05
N TRP A 207 -8.63 30.54 0.65
CA TRP A 207 -8.60 30.44 2.11
C TRP A 207 -7.42 29.62 2.61
N LYS A 208 -7.13 28.48 1.97
CA LYS A 208 -5.95 27.66 2.29
C LYS A 208 -4.65 28.47 2.18
N ARG A 209 -4.45 29.21 1.09
CA ARG A 209 -3.26 30.06 0.89
C ARG A 209 -3.17 31.17 1.93
N ASN A 210 -4.28 31.85 2.21
CA ASN A 210 -4.32 32.92 3.21
C ASN A 210 -3.98 32.40 4.61
N VAL A 211 -4.50 31.24 4.99
CA VAL A 211 -4.23 30.59 6.28
C VAL A 211 -2.79 30.10 6.35
N ALA A 212 -2.24 29.53 5.26
CA ALA A 212 -0.83 29.17 5.20
C ALA A 212 0.08 30.40 5.39
N GLN A 213 -0.24 31.53 4.75
CA GLN A 213 0.48 32.78 4.95
C GLN A 213 0.39 33.27 6.40
N SER A 214 -0.82 33.31 6.98
CA SER A 214 -0.99 33.69 8.38
C SER A 214 -0.27 32.76 9.35
N TRP A 215 -0.19 31.47 9.03
CA TRP A 215 0.57 30.50 9.83
C TRP A 215 2.08 30.74 9.70
N ALA A 216 2.59 31.08 8.51
CA ALA A 216 4.00 31.48 8.34
C ALA A 216 4.32 32.74 9.15
N GLU A 217 3.50 33.80 9.05
CA GLU A 217 3.65 35.02 9.85
C GLU A 217 3.58 34.75 11.36
N PHE A 218 2.74 33.79 11.78
CA PHE A 218 2.69 33.32 13.16
C PHE A 218 3.99 32.62 13.56
N CYS A 219 4.51 31.72 12.73
CA CYS A 219 5.77 31.03 13.01
C CYS A 219 6.96 32.02 13.07
N GLU A 220 6.98 33.05 12.24
CA GLU A 220 8.01 34.10 12.29
C GLU A 220 7.93 34.91 13.59
N LYS A 221 6.73 35.36 13.97
CA LYS A 221 6.54 36.20 15.16
C LYS A 221 6.71 35.44 16.48
N PHE A 222 6.44 34.14 16.50
CA PHE A 222 6.31 33.36 17.73
C PHE A 222 7.14 32.08 17.75
N GLY A 223 7.93 31.82 16.70
CA GLY A 223 8.89 30.73 16.65
C GLY A 223 10.14 30.96 17.51
N MET A 224 10.36 32.21 17.94
CA MET A 224 11.40 32.58 18.91
C MET A 224 10.74 33.17 20.16
N PRO A 225 11.19 32.80 21.38
CA PRO A 225 10.70 33.42 22.60
C PRO A 225 11.08 34.91 22.61
N LEU A 226 10.18 35.77 23.06
CA LEU A 226 10.53 37.17 23.30
C LEU A 226 11.43 37.23 24.53
N ILE A 227 12.68 37.66 24.34
CA ILE A 227 13.67 37.83 25.41
C ILE A 227 13.70 39.31 25.79
N THR A 228 13.37 39.63 27.03
CA THR A 228 13.50 40.98 27.57
C THR A 228 14.61 40.99 28.63
N ALA A 229 15.41 42.06 28.66
CA ALA A 229 16.33 42.31 29.76
C ALA A 229 15.96 43.61 30.47
N THR A 230 15.95 43.55 31.79
CA THR A 230 15.82 44.74 32.65
C THR A 230 17.16 45.01 33.30
N THR A 231 17.61 46.26 33.28
CA THR A 231 18.88 46.72 33.84
C THR A 231 18.63 47.84 34.84
N SER A 232 19.36 47.85 35.94
CA SER A 232 19.21 48.84 37.02
C SER A 232 19.94 50.16 36.76
N THR A 233 20.62 50.32 35.61
CA THR A 233 21.33 51.55 35.21
C THR A 233 20.61 52.27 34.07
N ASN A 234 20.66 53.61 34.10
CA ASN A 234 20.11 54.49 33.05
C ASN A 234 21.19 55.03 32.09
N ASP A 235 22.44 54.55 32.20
CA ASP A 235 23.53 54.95 31.32
C ASP A 235 23.34 54.38 29.90
N SER A 236 23.28 55.26 28.89
CA SER A 236 22.92 54.88 27.52
C SER A 236 23.90 53.89 26.91
N LYS A 237 25.21 54.03 27.19
CA LYS A 237 26.24 53.12 26.67
C LYS A 237 26.06 51.70 27.19
N THR A 238 25.71 51.57 28.47
CA THR A 238 25.48 50.26 29.09
C THR A 238 24.21 49.60 28.55
N VAL A 239 23.15 50.40 28.32
CA VAL A 239 21.91 49.91 27.70
C VAL A 239 22.16 49.42 26.26
N ASP A 240 22.92 50.18 25.47
CA ASP A 240 23.28 49.79 24.10
C ASP A 240 24.12 48.50 24.08
N MET A 241 25.07 48.34 25.01
CA MET A 241 25.85 47.10 25.15
C MET A 241 24.98 45.90 25.52
N VAL A 242 24.02 46.06 26.44
CA VAL A 242 23.09 44.99 26.81
C VAL A 242 22.17 44.63 25.62
N HIS A 243 21.78 45.62 24.81
CA HIS A 243 21.00 45.38 23.60
C HIS A 243 21.77 44.56 22.56
N GLU A 244 23.03 44.90 22.28
CA GLU A 244 23.91 44.14 21.37
C GLU A 244 24.18 42.71 21.91
N MET A 245 24.34 42.55 23.23
CA MET A 245 24.47 41.24 23.87
C MET A 245 23.19 40.40 23.75
N LEU A 246 22.00 41.02 23.82
CA LEU A 246 20.73 40.32 23.61
C LEU A 246 20.55 39.85 22.16
N LEU A 247 20.94 40.67 21.18
CA LEU A 247 20.87 40.31 19.76
C LEU A 247 21.80 39.12 19.43
N SER A 248 23.02 39.12 19.97
CA SER A 248 23.96 38.00 19.82
C SER A 248 23.57 36.74 20.61
N PHE A 249 22.87 36.89 21.74
CA PHE A 249 22.37 35.77 22.54
C PHE A 249 21.36 34.90 21.78
N GLY A 250 20.52 35.51 20.94
CA GLY A 250 19.52 34.81 20.11
C GLY A 250 20.11 33.77 19.14
N GLU A 251 21.39 33.88 18.78
CA GLU A 251 22.09 32.96 17.87
C GLU A 251 23.02 31.98 18.61
N ALA A 252 23.68 32.41 19.69
CA ALA A 252 24.75 31.66 20.36
C ALA A 252 24.27 30.77 21.52
N GLY A 253 23.06 30.99 22.06
CA GLY A 253 22.48 30.18 23.14
C GLY A 253 23.12 30.37 24.53
N ALA A 254 24.12 31.24 24.67
CA ALA A 254 24.74 31.62 25.94
C ALA A 254 25.37 33.02 25.85
N GLY A 255 25.30 33.80 26.93
CA GLY A 255 25.85 35.16 27.00
C GLY A 255 26.00 35.64 28.44
N THR A 256 27.02 36.46 28.68
CA THR A 256 27.34 37.03 30.01
C THR A 256 26.89 38.49 30.07
N PHE A 257 26.02 38.82 31.01
CA PHE A 257 25.47 40.18 31.17
C PHE A 257 26.05 40.91 32.39
N PRO A 258 26.04 42.25 32.40
CA PRO A 258 26.46 43.05 33.55
C PRO A 258 25.67 42.74 34.84
N HIS A 259 26.28 43.03 35.99
CA HIS A 259 25.65 42.79 37.29
C HIS A 259 24.40 43.65 37.46
N GLY A 260 23.28 43.03 37.88
CA GLY A 260 21.97 43.68 38.00
C GLY A 260 21.06 43.55 36.77
N THR A 261 21.50 42.88 35.69
CA THR A 261 20.64 42.57 34.53
C THR A 261 19.83 41.30 34.76
N THR A 262 18.51 41.38 34.64
CA THR A 262 17.59 40.22 34.71
C THR A 262 17.00 39.94 33.34
N ILE A 263 17.13 38.70 32.87
CA ILE A 263 16.57 38.23 31.59
C ILE A 263 15.27 37.48 31.85
N GLN A 264 14.21 37.82 31.11
CA GLN A 264 12.94 37.12 31.14
C GLN A 264 12.61 36.57 29.75
N TYR A 265 12.15 35.33 29.71
CA TYR A 265 11.62 34.69 28.51
C TYR A 265 10.10 34.76 28.57
N HIS A 266 9.49 35.42 27.59
CA HIS A 266 8.04 35.42 27.44
C HIS A 266 7.67 34.39 26.37
N GLU A 267 7.42 33.16 26.81
CA GLU A 267 6.83 32.12 25.97
C GLU A 267 5.33 32.38 25.80
N ALA A 268 4.86 32.37 24.55
CA ALA A 268 3.44 32.50 24.29
C ALA A 268 2.74 31.15 24.52
N ASN A 269 1.86 31.06 25.52
CA ASN A 269 1.09 29.84 25.81
C ASN A 269 0.08 29.55 24.68
N ARG A 270 0.39 28.61 23.76
CA ARG A 270 -0.35 28.47 22.48
C ARG A 270 -0.47 27.04 21.95
N THR A 271 -0.78 26.10 22.82
CA THR A 271 -0.95 24.68 22.47
C THR A 271 -2.00 24.41 21.38
N ASP A 272 -2.95 25.32 21.13
CA ASP A 272 -4.06 25.10 20.20
C ASP A 272 -3.91 25.79 18.82
N ALA A 273 -3.07 26.83 18.69
CA ALA A 273 -2.96 27.58 17.44
C ALA A 273 -2.45 26.71 16.27
N TYR A 274 -1.51 25.80 16.55
CA TYR A 274 -1.00 24.82 15.57
C TYR A 274 -2.14 23.96 15.01
N ASN A 275 -2.99 23.41 15.88
CA ASN A 275 -4.09 22.54 15.47
C ASN A 275 -5.14 23.30 14.67
N VAL A 276 -5.46 24.54 15.04
CA VAL A 276 -6.45 25.38 14.33
C VAL A 276 -6.01 25.64 12.89
N TYR A 277 -4.77 26.10 12.67
CA TYR A 277 -4.26 26.37 11.32
C TYR A 277 -4.18 25.09 10.48
N LEU A 278 -3.66 24.01 11.05
CA LEU A 278 -3.51 22.72 10.35
C LEU A 278 -4.87 22.12 9.97
N GLN A 279 -5.82 22.04 10.90
CA GLN A 279 -7.15 21.49 10.63
C GLN A 279 -7.92 22.32 9.60
N PHE A 280 -7.79 23.65 9.64
CA PHE A 280 -8.43 24.51 8.65
C PHE A 280 -7.87 24.25 7.24
N MET A 281 -6.54 24.17 7.09
CA MET A 281 -5.94 23.85 5.80
C MET A 281 -6.28 22.43 5.33
N GLN A 282 -6.30 21.45 6.24
CA GLN A 282 -6.68 20.08 5.92
C GLN A 282 -8.14 19.99 5.48
N SER A 283 -9.06 20.67 6.15
CA SER A 283 -10.47 20.72 5.75
C SER A 283 -10.62 21.29 4.32
N ASN A 284 -9.91 22.37 3.99
CA ASN A 284 -9.97 22.95 2.65
C ASN A 284 -9.32 22.06 1.58
N THR A 285 -8.20 21.41 1.92
CA THR A 285 -7.51 20.43 1.08
C THR A 285 -8.42 19.24 0.76
N ASN A 286 -9.16 18.76 1.76
CA ASN A 286 -10.14 17.69 1.62
C ASN A 286 -11.29 18.08 0.69
N GLU A 287 -11.85 19.29 0.81
CA GLU A 287 -12.90 19.77 -0.10
C GLU A 287 -12.41 19.87 -1.54
N ILE A 288 -11.18 20.34 -1.76
CA ILE A 288 -10.56 20.37 -3.09
C ILE A 288 -10.46 18.95 -3.69
N SER A 289 -9.96 17.98 -2.93
CA SER A 289 -9.81 16.60 -3.41
C SER A 289 -11.16 15.93 -3.68
N LYS A 290 -12.14 16.10 -2.80
CA LYS A 290 -13.50 15.55 -2.99
C LYS A 290 -14.13 16.06 -4.28
N GLN A 291 -13.99 17.35 -4.59
CA GLN A 291 -14.58 17.92 -5.80
C GLN A 291 -13.90 17.43 -7.08
N LEU A 292 -12.58 17.20 -7.05
CA LEU A 292 -11.82 16.82 -8.24
C LEU A 292 -11.79 15.32 -8.47
N VAL A 293 -11.42 14.54 -7.45
CA VAL A 293 -11.16 13.10 -7.53
C VAL A 293 -12.11 12.26 -6.67
N GLY A 294 -13.12 12.87 -6.04
CA GLY A 294 -14.18 12.17 -5.33
C GLY A 294 -13.79 11.61 -3.94
N SER A 295 -12.58 11.87 -3.47
CA SER A 295 -12.09 11.35 -2.18
C SER A 295 -11.00 12.24 -1.59
N THR A 296 -10.61 11.98 -0.33
CA THR A 296 -9.60 12.78 0.40
C THR A 296 -8.24 12.08 0.55
N MET A 297 -8.14 10.77 0.29
CA MET A 297 -6.96 9.95 0.63
C MET A 297 -6.27 9.30 -0.58
N LEU A 298 -6.49 9.81 -1.79
CA LEU A 298 -5.74 9.31 -2.97
C LEU A 298 -4.27 9.77 -2.97
N SER A 299 -3.99 10.96 -2.42
CA SER A 299 -2.64 11.53 -2.34
C SER A 299 -2.02 11.53 -0.94
N ASP A 300 -2.85 11.42 0.11
CA ASP A 300 -2.40 11.45 1.50
C ASP A 300 -2.07 10.03 1.97
N GLN A 301 -0.97 9.89 2.74
CA GLN A 301 -0.47 8.62 3.28
C GLN A 301 -1.51 7.95 4.21
N GLY A 302 -2.48 7.25 3.61
CA GLY A 302 -3.43 6.41 4.32
C GLY A 302 -2.79 5.08 4.68
N THR A 303 -2.71 4.76 5.97
CA THR A 303 -2.31 3.45 6.51
C THR A 303 -3.20 2.28 6.07
N ASN A 304 -4.19 2.53 5.20
CA ASN A 304 -5.31 1.65 4.87
C ASN A 304 -5.50 1.40 3.35
N ARG A 305 -4.79 0.42 2.78
CA ARG A 305 -4.90 0.00 1.36
C ARG A 305 -6.34 -0.17 0.81
N SER A 306 -7.23 -0.88 1.53
CA SER A 306 -8.64 -1.01 1.09
C SER A 306 -9.44 0.30 0.99
N GLN A 307 -9.10 1.37 1.72
CA GLN A 307 -9.75 2.67 1.53
C GLN A 307 -9.20 3.36 0.28
N THR A 308 -7.87 3.30 0.06
CA THR A 308 -7.25 3.79 -1.16
C THR A 308 -7.79 3.05 -2.40
N GLU A 309 -7.95 1.73 -2.35
CA GLU A 309 -8.52 0.93 -3.46
C GLU A 309 -9.99 1.30 -3.74
N VAL A 310 -10.82 1.56 -2.73
CA VAL A 310 -12.21 2.03 -2.94
C VAL A 310 -12.25 3.44 -3.52
N HIS A 311 -11.33 4.31 -3.09
CA HIS A 311 -11.21 5.67 -3.60
C HIS A 311 -10.68 5.69 -5.05
N GLU A 312 -9.72 4.84 -5.38
CA GLU A 312 -9.18 4.64 -6.73
C GLU A 312 -10.28 4.13 -7.67
N ARG A 313 -11.04 3.11 -7.24
CA ARG A 313 -12.24 2.65 -7.98
C ARG A 313 -13.27 3.77 -8.18
N GLY A 314 -13.44 4.66 -7.21
CA GLY A 314 -14.33 5.82 -7.33
C GLY A 314 -13.87 6.78 -8.43
N LEU A 315 -12.57 7.05 -8.49
CA LEU A 315 -11.97 7.87 -9.55
C LEU A 315 -12.12 7.17 -10.92
N ASP A 316 -11.64 5.93 -11.04
CA ASP A 316 -11.50 5.23 -12.32
C ASP A 316 -12.85 4.79 -12.91
N PHE A 317 -13.76 4.26 -12.09
CA PHE A 317 -15.02 3.69 -12.57
C PHE A 317 -16.21 4.66 -12.54
N LYS A 318 -16.08 5.83 -11.90
CA LYS A 318 -17.16 6.84 -11.90
C LYS A 318 -16.73 8.12 -12.60
N ILE A 319 -15.72 8.80 -12.07
CA ILE A 319 -15.32 10.12 -12.57
C ILE A 319 -14.67 9.98 -13.94
N ALA A 320 -13.66 9.13 -14.08
CA ALA A 320 -12.96 8.92 -15.35
C ALA A 320 -13.89 8.31 -16.40
N GLN A 321 -14.82 7.42 -16.02
CA GLN A 321 -15.85 6.92 -16.96
C GLN A 321 -16.79 8.02 -17.46
N ALA A 322 -17.20 8.96 -16.59
CA ALA A 322 -17.97 10.12 -17.02
C ALA A 322 -17.17 11.03 -17.96
N ASP A 323 -15.89 11.26 -17.64
CA ASP A 323 -14.98 12.05 -18.48
C ASP A 323 -14.78 11.40 -19.86
N LYS A 324 -14.54 10.07 -19.91
CA LYS A 324 -14.45 9.27 -21.15
C LYS A 324 -15.71 9.41 -22.01
N ARG A 325 -16.89 9.32 -21.40
CA ARG A 325 -18.16 9.47 -22.10
C ARG A 325 -18.33 10.86 -22.71
N GLN A 326 -17.96 11.91 -21.97
CA GLN A 326 -17.98 13.28 -22.51
C GLN A 326 -17.02 13.43 -23.69
N ILE A 327 -15.81 12.87 -23.58
CA ILE A 327 -14.85 12.87 -24.69
C ILE A 327 -15.42 12.12 -25.90
N GLN A 328 -16.06 10.97 -25.70
CA GLN A 328 -16.71 10.24 -26.80
C GLN A 328 -17.73 11.12 -27.54
N PHE A 329 -18.58 11.86 -26.81
CA PHE A 329 -19.51 12.80 -27.44
C PHE A 329 -18.78 13.90 -28.21
N ILE A 330 -17.73 14.49 -27.63
CA ILE A 330 -16.95 15.53 -28.31
C ILE A 330 -16.31 14.99 -29.60
N VAL A 331 -15.71 13.81 -29.55
CA VAL A 331 -15.02 13.22 -30.70
C VAL A 331 -16.02 12.86 -31.80
N ASN A 332 -17.09 12.14 -31.45
CA ASN A 332 -18.05 11.65 -32.43
C ASN A 332 -18.97 12.75 -32.98
N ASP A 333 -19.42 13.68 -32.14
CA ASP A 333 -20.45 14.66 -32.52
C ASP A 333 -19.84 15.97 -33.04
N LEU A 334 -18.59 16.28 -32.68
CA LEU A 334 -17.93 17.55 -33.05
C LEU A 334 -16.67 17.32 -33.90
N LEU A 335 -15.71 16.52 -33.43
CA LEU A 335 -14.43 16.35 -34.13
C LEU A 335 -14.59 15.59 -35.45
N PHE A 336 -15.31 14.47 -35.47
CA PHE A 336 -15.50 13.66 -36.67
C PHE A 336 -16.18 14.43 -37.80
N PRO A 337 -17.30 15.17 -37.57
CA PRO A 337 -17.87 16.04 -38.58
C PRO A 337 -16.90 17.11 -39.11
N LEU A 338 -16.05 17.66 -38.24
CA LEU A 338 -15.03 18.64 -38.66
C LEU A 338 -13.98 17.97 -39.56
N LEU A 339 -13.49 16.78 -39.20
CA LEU A 339 -12.54 16.01 -40.01
C LEU A 339 -13.16 15.58 -41.36
N GLN A 340 -14.44 15.23 -41.40
CA GLN A 340 -15.14 14.94 -42.66
C GLN A 340 -15.13 16.15 -43.61
N ARG A 341 -15.41 17.36 -43.11
CA ARG A 341 -15.31 18.60 -43.92
C ARG A 341 -13.90 18.83 -44.45
N GLN A 342 -12.90 18.42 -43.69
CA GLN A 342 -11.50 18.52 -44.09
C GLN A 342 -11.07 17.46 -45.12
N GLY A 343 -11.88 16.43 -45.35
CA GLY A 343 -11.67 15.41 -46.37
C GLY A 343 -11.17 14.07 -45.84
N TYR A 344 -11.20 13.85 -44.52
CA TYR A 344 -10.91 12.54 -43.93
C TYR A 344 -12.09 11.59 -44.20
N ARG A 345 -11.76 10.33 -44.54
CA ARG A 345 -12.75 9.30 -44.85
C ARG A 345 -13.31 8.72 -43.56
N ILE A 346 -14.39 9.32 -43.06
CA ILE A 346 -15.11 8.87 -41.87
C ILE A 346 -16.54 8.58 -42.29
N SER A 347 -17.00 7.34 -42.11
CA SER A 347 -18.38 6.91 -42.34
C SER A 347 -19.31 7.41 -41.22
N GLU A 348 -20.60 7.53 -41.50
CA GLU A 348 -21.63 7.75 -40.46
C GLU A 348 -21.68 6.60 -39.44
N ASP A 349 -21.20 5.43 -39.84
CA ASP A 349 -21.12 4.25 -38.99
C ASP A 349 -19.82 4.20 -38.16
N ASP A 350 -18.80 5.01 -38.46
CA ASP A 350 -17.57 5.03 -37.68
C ASP A 350 -17.80 5.68 -36.31
N PHE A 351 -17.29 5.06 -35.27
CA PHE A 351 -17.51 5.48 -33.89
C PHE A 351 -16.27 5.35 -33.04
N PHE A 352 -15.83 6.47 -32.48
CA PHE A 352 -14.80 6.49 -31.47
C PHE A 352 -15.35 5.96 -30.15
N GLU A 353 -14.71 4.92 -29.64
CA GLU A 353 -14.93 4.45 -28.29
C GLU A 353 -13.63 4.29 -27.53
N PHE A 354 -13.66 4.65 -26.24
CA PHE A 354 -12.68 4.07 -25.33
C PHE A 354 -12.93 2.58 -25.36
N LYS A 355 -11.85 1.80 -25.43
CA LYS A 355 -11.96 0.39 -25.10
C LYS A 355 -12.57 0.41 -23.72
N ILE A 356 -13.75 -0.21 -23.61
CA ILE A 356 -14.22 -0.62 -22.31
C ILE A 356 -12.97 -1.31 -21.76
N ALA A 357 -12.59 -0.97 -20.55
CA ALA A 357 -11.99 -2.02 -19.78
C ALA A 357 -13.06 -3.13 -19.88
N GLU A 358 -12.95 -4.04 -20.88
CA GLU A 358 -12.77 -5.45 -20.58
C GLU A 358 -12.12 -5.32 -19.25
N GLN A 359 -12.87 -5.63 -18.19
CA GLN A 359 -12.27 -5.67 -16.89
C GLN A 359 -10.89 -6.26 -17.19
N GLU A 360 -9.83 -5.83 -16.54
CA GLU A 360 -8.83 -6.85 -16.31
C GLU A 360 -9.58 -7.92 -15.47
N VAL A 361 -10.51 -8.66 -16.11
CA VAL A 361 -10.87 -10.02 -15.95
C VAL A 361 -9.48 -10.55 -16.10
N ASP A 362 -8.86 -10.69 -14.93
CA ASP A 362 -7.71 -11.50 -14.76
C ASP A 362 -7.84 -12.62 -15.78
N LEU A 363 -6.85 -12.80 -16.65
CA LEU A 363 -6.91 -13.85 -17.67
C LEU A 363 -7.33 -15.19 -17.04
N GLY A 364 -7.07 -15.38 -15.73
CA GLY A 364 -7.67 -16.42 -14.89
C GLY A 364 -9.21 -16.43 -14.79
N GLN A 365 -9.87 -15.31 -14.48
CA GLN A 365 -11.34 -15.19 -14.49
C GLN A 365 -11.92 -15.35 -15.89
N LEU A 366 -11.28 -14.81 -16.94
CA LEU A 366 -11.79 -14.91 -18.31
C LEU A 366 -11.68 -16.36 -18.79
N TRP A 367 -10.55 -17.01 -18.47
CA TRP A 367 -10.37 -18.44 -18.68
C TRP A 367 -11.39 -19.26 -17.89
N THR A 368 -11.74 -18.88 -16.66
CA THR A 368 -12.76 -19.57 -15.87
C THR A 368 -14.11 -19.51 -16.56
N ILE A 369 -14.52 -18.34 -17.07
CA ILE A 369 -15.76 -18.16 -17.84
C ILE A 369 -15.70 -18.97 -19.15
N THR A 370 -14.61 -18.85 -19.91
CA THR A 370 -14.41 -19.59 -21.17
C THR A 370 -14.42 -21.11 -20.93
N SER A 371 -13.76 -21.59 -19.89
CA SER A 371 -13.75 -23.01 -19.52
C SER A 371 -15.12 -23.49 -19.05
N GLY A 372 -15.88 -22.63 -18.36
CA GLY A 372 -17.25 -22.91 -17.96
C GLY A 372 -18.19 -23.04 -19.16
N LEU A 373 -18.05 -22.16 -20.16
CA LEU A 373 -18.79 -22.24 -21.42
C LEU A 373 -18.47 -23.54 -22.18
N ILE A 374 -17.18 -23.87 -22.33
CA ILE A 374 -16.73 -25.11 -22.98
C ILE A 374 -17.24 -26.35 -22.23
N THR A 375 -17.15 -26.35 -20.89
CA THR A 375 -17.59 -27.46 -20.03
C THR A 375 -19.10 -27.62 -20.04
N SER A 376 -19.84 -26.52 -20.19
CA SER A 376 -21.31 -26.51 -20.34
C SER A 376 -21.77 -26.82 -21.77
N GLY A 377 -20.85 -27.19 -22.67
CA GLY A 377 -21.16 -27.64 -24.02
C GLY A 377 -21.35 -26.52 -25.06
N TYR A 378 -21.03 -25.27 -24.73
CA TYR A 378 -21.03 -24.18 -25.70
C TYR A 378 -19.73 -24.16 -26.50
N ASP A 379 -19.85 -24.12 -27.83
CA ASP A 379 -18.70 -23.98 -28.72
C ASP A 379 -18.18 -22.53 -28.68
N VAL A 380 -16.98 -22.36 -28.14
CA VAL A 380 -16.24 -21.10 -28.18
C VAL A 380 -15.27 -21.13 -29.35
N GLU A 381 -15.24 -20.06 -30.14
CA GLU A 381 -14.45 -20.00 -31.37
C GLU A 381 -12.95 -20.13 -31.09
N LYS A 382 -12.31 -21.11 -31.74
CA LYS A 382 -10.89 -21.44 -31.49
C LYS A 382 -9.95 -20.30 -31.85
N GLU A 383 -10.29 -19.52 -32.87
CA GLU A 383 -9.50 -18.36 -33.29
C GLU A 383 -9.58 -17.23 -32.26
N TRP A 384 -10.75 -17.03 -31.65
CA TRP A 384 -10.92 -16.11 -30.54
C TRP A 384 -10.12 -16.56 -29.30
N ILE A 385 -10.20 -17.84 -28.87
CA ILE A 385 -9.40 -18.36 -27.74
C ILE A 385 -7.90 -18.17 -28.01
N SER A 386 -7.47 -18.47 -29.23
CA SER A 386 -6.06 -18.37 -29.63
C SER A 386 -5.53 -16.94 -29.54
N LYS A 387 -6.32 -15.96 -30.03
CA LYS A 387 -5.99 -14.53 -29.97
C LYS A 387 -6.09 -13.97 -28.54
N THR A 388 -7.16 -14.28 -27.80
CA THR A 388 -7.43 -13.76 -26.46
C THR A 388 -6.45 -14.27 -25.41
N PHE A 389 -6.03 -15.55 -25.49
CA PHE A 389 -5.09 -16.15 -24.53
C PHE A 389 -3.67 -16.30 -25.07
N ASN A 390 -3.39 -15.87 -26.31
CA ASN A 390 -2.10 -16.01 -26.98
C ASN A 390 -1.58 -17.47 -27.04
N ILE A 391 -2.48 -18.43 -27.27
CA ILE A 391 -2.16 -19.87 -27.38
C ILE A 391 -2.38 -20.34 -28.82
N PRO A 392 -1.36 -20.82 -29.55
CA PRO A 392 -1.56 -21.37 -30.89
C PRO A 392 -2.27 -22.73 -30.83
N LEU A 393 -3.50 -22.81 -31.37
CA LEU A 393 -4.28 -24.05 -31.38
C LEU A 393 -4.23 -24.72 -32.76
N GLU A 394 -3.44 -25.79 -32.90
CA GLU A 394 -3.47 -26.65 -34.09
C GLU A 394 -4.66 -27.64 -34.07
N LYS A 395 -5.12 -28.05 -35.26
CA LYS A 395 -6.26 -28.96 -35.43
C LYS A 395 -5.96 -30.38 -34.91
N ALA A 396 -6.60 -30.82 -33.82
CA ALA A 396 -6.70 -32.25 -33.52
C ALA A 396 -7.99 -32.71 -32.80
N LYS A 397 -8.65 -33.67 -33.50
CA LYS A 397 -9.39 -34.91 -33.14
C LYS A 397 -10.51 -34.97 -32.08
N LYS A 398 -11.49 -35.85 -32.42
CA LYS A 398 -12.85 -36.06 -31.89
C LYS A 398 -12.95 -36.49 -30.41
N PRO A 399 -14.11 -36.26 -29.73
CA PRO A 399 -14.28 -36.38 -28.29
C PRO A 399 -14.89 -37.71 -27.82
N LEU A 400 -14.61 -38.10 -26.56
CA LEU A 400 -15.32 -39.14 -25.81
C LEU A 400 -16.14 -38.50 -24.65
N GLY A 401 -17.47 -38.57 -24.76
CA GLY A 401 -18.35 -39.20 -23.75
C GLY A 401 -18.70 -38.50 -22.43
N ASN A 402 -19.75 -37.65 -22.46
CA ASN A 402 -20.88 -37.42 -21.53
C ASN A 402 -20.84 -37.81 -20.03
N ARG A 403 -21.15 -36.82 -19.16
CA ARG A 403 -22.29 -36.70 -18.19
C ARG A 403 -21.96 -35.59 -17.16
N GLN A 404 -22.84 -34.74 -16.64
CA GLN A 404 -24.23 -34.35 -16.89
C GLN A 404 -24.49 -33.05 -16.08
N GLU A 405 -25.36 -32.17 -16.59
CA GLU A 405 -25.71 -30.81 -16.12
C GLU A 405 -26.48 -30.75 -14.78
N ILE A 406 -26.34 -29.63 -14.04
CA ILE A 406 -27.45 -28.95 -13.34
C ILE A 406 -27.29 -27.43 -13.45
N VAL A 407 -28.41 -26.78 -13.75
CA VAL A 407 -28.63 -25.40 -14.23
C VAL A 407 -28.72 -24.36 -13.10
N SER A 408 -28.31 -23.14 -13.44
CA SER A 408 -28.27 -21.85 -12.74
C SER A 408 -29.61 -21.24 -12.30
N THR A 409 -29.58 -20.27 -11.36
CA THR A 409 -30.24 -18.94 -11.50
C THR A 409 -29.64 -17.89 -10.55
N GLU A 410 -29.25 -16.73 -11.10
CA GLU A 410 -28.90 -15.46 -10.42
C GLU A 410 -30.18 -14.62 -10.15
N GLU A 411 -30.25 -13.72 -9.14
CA GLU A 411 -30.01 -12.27 -9.28
C GLU A 411 -30.02 -11.49 -7.92
N PRO A 412 -29.63 -10.19 -7.86
CA PRO A 412 -28.78 -9.63 -6.81
C PRO A 412 -29.49 -8.82 -5.70
N SER A 413 -28.90 -8.83 -4.49
CA SER A 413 -29.25 -7.93 -3.40
C SER A 413 -27.98 -7.36 -2.74
N SER A 414 -27.97 -6.03 -2.62
CA SER A 414 -26.90 -5.17 -2.16
C SER A 414 -26.49 -5.40 -0.70
N LEU A 415 -25.46 -6.21 -0.47
CA LEU A 415 -24.60 -6.19 0.71
C LEU A 415 -23.16 -6.49 0.26
N LEU A 416 -22.20 -5.84 0.90
CA LEU A 416 -20.75 -5.87 0.62
C LEU A 416 -20.23 -7.28 0.26
N PRO A 417 -19.27 -7.45 -0.67
CA PRO A 417 -18.76 -8.77 -1.01
C PRO A 417 -17.85 -9.25 0.12
N VAL A 418 -18.42 -9.94 1.10
CA VAL A 418 -17.75 -11.08 1.72
C VAL A 418 -18.04 -12.25 0.79
N ALA A 419 -16.98 -12.95 0.41
CA ALA A 419 -16.98 -13.94 -0.66
C ALA A 419 -18.18 -14.89 -0.54
N SER A 420 -19.03 -14.93 -1.58
CA SER A 420 -19.96 -16.03 -1.77
C SER A 420 -19.18 -17.34 -1.66
N ILE A 421 -19.63 -18.22 -0.77
CA ILE A 421 -19.08 -19.55 -0.52
C ILE A 421 -19.19 -20.38 -1.81
N TYR A 422 -18.24 -20.19 -2.72
CA TYR A 422 -17.78 -21.22 -3.65
C TYR A 422 -16.47 -21.72 -3.06
N PHE A 423 -16.47 -22.99 -2.67
CA PHE A 423 -15.35 -23.68 -2.04
C PHE A 423 -14.13 -23.78 -2.97
N ASN A 424 -13.47 -22.67 -3.24
CA ASN A 424 -12.16 -22.65 -3.89
C ASN A 424 -11.13 -23.17 -2.89
N GLN A 425 -10.42 -24.19 -3.32
CA GLN A 425 -9.36 -24.83 -2.57
C GLN A 425 -8.18 -23.86 -2.39
N ARG A 426 -8.05 -23.28 -1.19
CA ARG A 426 -7.06 -22.23 -0.87
C ARG A 426 -5.61 -22.66 -1.07
N TYR A 427 -5.31 -23.90 -0.74
CA TYR A 427 -3.99 -24.52 -0.97
C TYR A 427 -4.14 -25.63 -1.99
N PRO A 428 -3.16 -25.84 -2.89
CA PRO A 428 -3.24 -26.90 -3.88
C PRO A 428 -3.41 -28.26 -3.19
N SER A 429 -4.51 -28.95 -3.48
CA SER A 429 -4.68 -30.36 -3.12
C SER A 429 -3.98 -31.23 -4.13
N CYS A 430 -3.23 -32.21 -3.65
CA CYS A 430 -2.81 -33.32 -4.50
C CYS A 430 -3.79 -34.46 -4.34
N ASP A 431 -4.47 -34.84 -5.42
CA ASP A 431 -5.32 -36.04 -5.47
C ASP A 431 -4.51 -37.34 -5.28
N CYS A 432 -3.19 -37.24 -5.27
CA CYS A 432 -2.25 -38.34 -5.09
C CYS A 432 -2.04 -38.77 -3.63
N GLY A 433 -2.51 -38.00 -2.63
CA GLY A 433 -2.35 -38.28 -1.19
C GLY A 433 -0.91 -38.32 -0.66
N ASN A 434 0.10 -38.11 -1.51
CA ASN A 434 1.50 -38.40 -1.22
C ASN A 434 2.42 -37.17 -1.20
N HIS A 435 2.01 -36.01 -1.72
CA HIS A 435 2.90 -34.84 -1.90
C HIS A 435 2.88 -33.83 -0.75
N THR A 436 1.91 -33.92 0.14
CA THR A 436 1.82 -33.14 1.38
C THR A 436 1.67 -34.15 2.50
N GLN A 437 2.78 -34.70 2.99
CA GLN A 437 2.77 -35.36 4.28
C GLN A 437 3.30 -34.39 5.32
N PRO A 438 2.66 -34.29 6.49
CA PRO A 438 3.11 -33.42 7.54
C PRO A 438 4.46 -33.94 8.06
N VAL A 439 5.43 -33.03 8.18
CA VAL A 439 6.78 -33.39 8.67
C VAL A 439 6.79 -33.56 10.21
N GLY A 440 5.68 -33.30 10.89
CA GLY A 440 5.50 -33.45 12.33
C GLY A 440 4.04 -33.62 12.75
N GLU A 441 3.81 -33.97 14.02
CA GLU A 441 2.46 -34.05 14.62
C GLU A 441 1.92 -32.64 14.89
N ILE A 442 0.69 -32.37 14.46
CA ILE A 442 0.02 -31.07 14.68
C ILE A 442 -0.94 -31.24 15.87
N PRO A 443 -0.80 -30.48 16.97
CA PRO A 443 -1.73 -30.55 18.10
C PRO A 443 -3.04 -29.84 17.74
N GLN A 444 -3.90 -30.51 16.96
CA GLN A 444 -5.15 -29.95 16.40
C GLN A 444 -6.29 -29.83 17.43
N ASN A 445 -6.31 -30.72 18.41
CA ASN A 445 -7.43 -30.85 19.37
C ASN A 445 -7.72 -29.56 20.17
N GLU A 446 -6.72 -28.74 20.49
CA GLU A 446 -6.94 -27.51 21.26
C GLU A 446 -7.58 -26.40 20.41
N ILE A 447 -7.21 -26.30 19.13
CA ILE A 447 -7.80 -25.34 18.18
C ILE A 447 -9.25 -25.71 17.90
N ASP A 448 -9.57 -27.00 17.75
CA ASP A 448 -10.94 -27.48 17.58
C ASP A 448 -11.80 -27.14 18.80
N ASN A 449 -11.31 -27.41 20.01
CA ASN A 449 -12.03 -27.08 21.24
C ASN A 449 -12.32 -25.57 21.37
N LEU A 450 -11.35 -24.71 21.03
CA LEU A 450 -11.55 -23.26 21.03
C LEU A 450 -12.50 -22.80 19.92
N THR A 451 -12.47 -23.48 18.76
CA THR A 451 -13.38 -23.24 17.64
C THR A 451 -14.82 -23.59 18.03
N ASP A 452 -15.02 -24.72 18.73
CA ASP A 452 -16.30 -25.14 19.31
C ASP A 452 -16.82 -24.13 20.35
N GLU A 453 -15.94 -23.61 21.21
CA GLU A 453 -16.28 -22.55 22.17
C GLU A 453 -16.69 -21.26 21.44
N LEU A 454 -15.94 -20.89 20.40
CA LEU A 454 -16.22 -19.71 19.56
C LEU A 454 -17.59 -19.83 18.88
N MET A 455 -17.92 -20.99 18.31
CA MET A 455 -19.23 -21.25 17.70
C MET A 455 -20.37 -21.00 18.69
N LYS A 456 -20.27 -21.53 19.92
CA LYS A 456 -21.26 -21.31 20.98
C LYS A 456 -21.41 -19.83 21.31
N TYR A 457 -20.29 -19.12 21.47
CA TYR A 457 -20.32 -17.70 21.83
C TYR A 457 -20.91 -16.83 20.72
N ILE A 458 -20.61 -17.13 19.45
CA ILE A 458 -21.21 -16.47 18.30
C ILE A 458 -22.72 -16.69 18.28
N PHE A 459 -23.16 -17.94 18.47
CA PHE A 459 -24.59 -18.29 18.48
C PHE A 459 -25.36 -17.59 19.62
N GLU A 460 -24.76 -17.53 20.81
CA GLU A 460 -25.36 -16.91 22.00
C GLU A 460 -25.20 -15.38 22.03
N GLY A 461 -24.49 -14.77 21.07
CA GLY A 461 -24.22 -13.34 21.03
C GLY A 461 -23.29 -12.85 22.15
N LYS A 462 -22.41 -13.72 22.67
CA LYS A 462 -21.43 -13.41 23.73
C LYS A 462 -20.17 -12.75 23.15
N ASP A 463 -19.39 -12.10 24.02
CA ASP A 463 -18.11 -11.49 23.66
C ASP A 463 -17.07 -12.55 23.29
N THR A 464 -16.61 -12.53 22.04
CA THR A 464 -15.70 -13.51 21.44
C THR A 464 -14.22 -13.16 21.58
N LEU A 465 -13.87 -11.94 22.01
CA LEU A 465 -12.49 -11.43 21.94
C LEU A 465 -11.47 -12.31 22.66
N GLY A 466 -11.83 -12.85 23.83
CA GLY A 466 -10.96 -13.74 24.58
C GLY A 466 -10.69 -15.07 23.87
N ILE A 467 -11.70 -15.64 23.23
CA ILE A 467 -11.58 -16.90 22.48
C ILE A 467 -10.80 -16.67 21.18
N GLU A 468 -11.08 -15.56 20.48
CA GLU A 468 -10.29 -15.13 19.32
C GLU A 468 -8.79 -15.03 19.68
N GLY A 469 -8.45 -14.36 20.78
CA GLY A 469 -7.07 -14.24 21.25
C GLY A 469 -6.40 -15.58 21.58
N LYS A 470 -7.16 -16.53 22.16
CA LYS A 470 -6.68 -17.90 22.42
C LYS A 470 -6.43 -18.68 21.13
N ILE A 471 -7.33 -18.60 20.15
CA ILE A 471 -7.16 -19.26 18.84
C ILE A 471 -5.91 -18.72 18.15
N ILE A 472 -5.75 -17.39 18.10
CA ILE A 472 -4.58 -16.75 17.49
C ILE A 472 -3.29 -17.25 18.15
N SER A 473 -3.25 -17.26 19.48
CA SER A 473 -2.05 -17.65 20.23
C SER A 473 -1.72 -19.13 20.05
N THR A 474 -2.72 -20.01 20.12
CA THR A 474 -2.55 -21.47 19.95
C THR A 474 -2.11 -21.82 18.53
N GLU A 475 -2.76 -21.24 17.52
CA GLU A 475 -2.39 -21.47 16.11
C GLU A 475 -0.99 -20.92 15.81
N THR A 476 -0.65 -19.75 16.36
CA THR A 476 0.70 -19.20 16.22
C THR A 476 1.75 -20.08 16.89
N GLU A 477 1.46 -20.65 18.07
CA GLU A 477 2.38 -21.55 18.78
C GLU A 477 2.73 -22.78 17.91
N VAL A 478 1.72 -23.38 17.26
CA VAL A 478 1.91 -24.48 16.30
C VAL A 478 2.82 -24.09 15.14
N LEU A 479 2.59 -22.92 14.53
CA LEU A 479 3.41 -22.46 13.41
C LEU A 479 4.83 -22.03 13.85
N LEU A 480 4.96 -21.48 15.06
CA LEU A 480 6.25 -21.11 15.66
C LEU A 480 7.10 -22.34 15.93
N GLU A 481 6.52 -23.41 16.46
CA GLU A 481 7.20 -24.68 16.64
C GLU A 481 7.76 -25.19 15.31
N ALA A 482 6.93 -25.20 14.26
CA ALA A 482 7.33 -25.55 12.91
C ALA A 482 8.52 -24.71 12.41
N LEU A 483 8.41 -23.37 12.50
CA LEU A 483 9.45 -22.44 12.07
C LEU A 483 10.77 -22.67 12.81
N ARG A 484 10.72 -22.75 14.15
CA ARG A 484 11.90 -22.83 15.03
C ARG A 484 12.54 -24.21 15.02
N SER A 485 11.82 -25.26 14.64
CA SER A 485 12.37 -26.62 14.51
C SER A 485 13.55 -26.68 13.52
N LYS A 486 13.55 -25.81 12.49
CA LYS A 486 14.60 -25.74 11.45
C LYS A 486 15.36 -24.41 11.42
N PHE A 487 14.84 -23.35 12.05
CA PHE A 487 15.53 -22.06 12.14
C PHE A 487 16.29 -21.95 13.48
N LYS A 488 17.58 -22.31 13.47
CA LYS A 488 18.46 -22.15 14.63
C LYS A 488 19.27 -20.86 14.50
N THR A 489 19.24 -20.02 15.53
CA THR A 489 20.11 -18.84 15.63
C THR A 489 21.45 -19.19 16.27
N ALA A 490 22.45 -18.35 16.06
CA ALA A 490 23.79 -18.54 16.63
C ALA A 490 23.72 -18.51 18.17
N PRO A 491 24.12 -19.60 18.86
CA PRO A 491 23.79 -19.81 20.28
C PRO A 491 24.52 -18.85 21.23
N LYS A 492 25.67 -18.29 20.80
CA LYS A 492 26.52 -17.40 21.60
C LYS A 492 26.29 -15.92 21.33
N THR A 493 25.53 -15.56 20.30
CA THR A 493 25.23 -14.16 19.99
C THR A 493 23.87 -13.77 20.53
N PHE A 494 23.72 -12.51 20.93
CA PHE A 494 22.45 -11.94 21.37
C PHE A 494 21.83 -11.01 20.31
N GLU A 495 22.55 -10.82 19.22
CA GLU A 495 22.27 -9.90 18.13
C GLU A 495 22.76 -10.55 16.84
N GLY A 496 22.08 -10.27 15.74
CA GLY A 496 22.43 -10.85 14.45
C GLY A 496 21.25 -10.80 13.49
N ILE A 497 21.58 -10.88 12.20
CA ILE A 497 20.54 -10.90 11.17
C ILE A 497 19.65 -12.15 11.29
N ASP A 498 20.17 -13.26 11.80
CA ASP A 498 19.43 -14.47 12.13
C ASP A 498 18.40 -14.25 13.25
N HIS A 499 18.81 -13.60 14.36
CA HIS A 499 17.91 -13.24 15.46
C HIS A 499 16.83 -12.25 15.01
N LEU A 500 17.21 -11.22 14.24
CA LEU A 500 16.26 -10.26 13.66
C LEU A 500 15.24 -10.95 12.74
N THR A 501 15.71 -11.75 11.80
CA THR A 501 14.83 -12.42 10.84
C THR A 501 13.89 -13.39 11.53
N LEU A 502 14.39 -14.21 12.47
CA LEU A 502 13.52 -15.12 13.22
C LEU A 502 12.42 -14.34 13.95
N GLN A 503 12.76 -13.26 14.65
CA GLN A 503 11.78 -12.47 15.39
C GLN A 503 10.73 -11.79 14.49
N MET A 504 11.13 -11.27 13.33
CA MET A 504 10.20 -10.69 12.36
C MET A 504 9.25 -11.75 11.78
N MET A 505 9.76 -12.96 11.54
CA MET A 505 8.95 -14.10 11.13
C MET A 505 7.98 -14.54 12.23
N GLU A 506 8.39 -14.55 13.51
CA GLU A 506 7.49 -14.84 14.63
C GLU A 506 6.31 -13.84 14.67
N TYR A 507 6.59 -12.54 14.54
CA TYR A 507 5.54 -11.50 14.48
C TYR A 507 4.63 -11.64 13.27
N ASN A 508 5.19 -11.99 12.12
CA ASN A 508 4.40 -12.28 10.92
C ASN A 508 3.45 -13.48 11.10
N LEU A 509 3.81 -14.49 11.89
CA LEU A 509 2.92 -15.60 12.23
C LEU A 509 1.74 -15.16 13.11
N PHE A 510 1.96 -14.29 14.10
CA PHE A 510 0.87 -13.71 14.89
C PHE A 510 -0.13 -12.92 14.01
N GLU A 511 0.39 -12.11 13.09
CA GLU A 511 -0.44 -11.35 12.15
C GLU A 511 -1.22 -12.28 11.20
N PHE A 512 -0.57 -13.35 10.71
CA PHE A 512 -1.20 -14.34 9.85
C PHE A 512 -2.33 -15.08 10.56
N SER A 513 -2.10 -15.60 11.78
CA SER A 513 -3.12 -16.28 12.58
C SER A 513 -4.25 -15.36 13.03
N ALA A 514 -3.97 -14.08 13.27
CA ALA A 514 -5.00 -13.07 13.46
C ALA A 514 -5.89 -12.95 12.22
N SER A 515 -5.32 -12.81 11.03
CA SER A 515 -6.09 -12.75 9.77
C SER A 515 -6.96 -14.01 9.56
N LYS A 516 -6.42 -15.18 9.92
CA LYS A 516 -7.14 -16.46 9.79
C LYS A 516 -8.29 -16.55 10.76
N THR A 517 -8.12 -16.07 11.99
CA THR A 517 -9.16 -16.02 13.02
C THR A 517 -10.29 -15.05 12.64
N GLU A 518 -9.97 -13.88 12.09
CA GLU A 518 -10.99 -12.95 11.57
C GLU A 518 -11.84 -13.58 10.46
N SER A 519 -11.20 -14.28 9.51
CA SER A 519 -11.91 -15.00 8.46
C SER A 519 -12.76 -16.13 9.01
N ARG A 520 -12.25 -16.86 10.01
CA ARG A 520 -12.99 -17.90 10.74
C ARG A 520 -14.25 -17.32 11.38
N LEU A 521 -14.13 -16.18 12.08
CA LEU A 521 -15.24 -15.45 12.69
C LEU A 521 -16.27 -14.95 11.66
N ALA A 522 -15.81 -14.40 10.54
CA ALA A 522 -16.69 -13.93 9.47
C ALA A 522 -17.47 -15.10 8.85
N SER A 523 -16.78 -16.19 8.48
CA SER A 523 -17.42 -17.40 7.94
C SER A 523 -18.45 -17.99 8.90
N MET A 524 -18.14 -18.06 10.20
CA MET A 524 -19.12 -18.52 11.20
C MET A 524 -20.34 -17.60 11.27
N LYS A 525 -20.16 -16.27 11.29
CA LYS A 525 -21.28 -15.33 11.36
C LYS A 525 -22.21 -15.41 10.16
N GLU A 526 -21.69 -15.68 8.97
CA GLU A 526 -22.52 -15.89 7.78
C GLU A 526 -23.38 -17.15 7.87
N LEU A 527 -22.85 -18.21 8.47
CA LEU A 527 -23.56 -19.48 8.63
C LEU A 527 -24.68 -19.44 9.68
N LEU A 528 -24.77 -18.38 10.49
CA LEU A 528 -25.87 -18.19 11.44
C LEU A 528 -27.24 -18.08 10.75
N ILE A 529 -27.28 -17.55 9.53
CA ILE A 529 -28.51 -17.37 8.78
C ILE A 529 -28.58 -18.46 7.72
N ASP A 530 -29.75 -19.11 7.63
CA ASP A 530 -30.04 -20.01 6.54
C ASP A 530 -30.33 -19.22 5.27
N ASN A 531 -29.53 -19.46 4.22
CA ASN A 531 -29.62 -18.69 2.98
C ASN A 531 -30.93 -18.91 2.19
N GLU A 532 -31.59 -20.05 2.37
CA GLU A 532 -32.85 -20.39 1.69
C GLU A 532 -34.05 -19.82 2.45
N THR A 533 -34.08 -20.03 3.76
CA THR A 533 -35.23 -19.64 4.61
C THR A 533 -35.12 -18.23 5.16
N ARG A 534 -33.92 -17.61 5.10
CA ARG A 534 -33.56 -16.30 5.68
C ARG A 534 -33.80 -16.22 7.20
N GLN A 535 -33.93 -17.36 7.87
CA GLN A 535 -34.09 -17.45 9.33
C GLN A 535 -32.75 -17.74 10.01
N VAL A 536 -32.65 -17.37 11.29
CA VAL A 536 -31.53 -17.79 12.13
C VAL A 536 -31.61 -19.30 12.33
N ARG A 537 -30.52 -20.02 12.07
CA ARG A 537 -30.44 -21.47 12.31
C ARG A 537 -30.60 -21.78 13.80
N ASP A 538 -31.10 -22.96 14.14
CA ASP A 538 -30.90 -23.49 15.50
C ASP A 538 -29.41 -23.88 15.71
N PHE A 539 -28.99 -24.09 16.95
CA PHE A 539 -27.58 -24.36 17.26
C PHE A 539 -27.05 -25.65 16.63
N ALA A 540 -27.87 -26.71 16.55
CA ALA A 540 -27.43 -27.99 15.99
C ALA A 540 -27.21 -27.85 14.47
N SER A 541 -28.14 -27.21 13.78
CA SER A 541 -28.04 -26.89 12.35
C SER A 541 -26.87 -25.95 12.05
N PHE A 542 -26.69 -24.89 12.87
CA PHE A 542 -25.55 -23.97 12.78
C PHE A 542 -24.21 -24.70 12.93
N ARG A 543 -24.09 -25.55 13.95
CA ARG A 543 -22.88 -26.33 14.21
C ARG A 543 -22.51 -27.22 13.04
N VAL A 544 -23.47 -27.96 12.47
CA VAL A 544 -23.22 -28.85 11.32
C VAL A 544 -22.66 -28.08 10.12
N GLU A 545 -23.20 -26.88 9.84
CA GLU A 545 -22.67 -26.05 8.75
C GLU A 545 -21.30 -25.46 9.05
N CYS A 546 -21.06 -25.05 10.30
CA CYS A 546 -19.73 -24.59 10.72
C CYS A 546 -18.68 -25.71 10.60
N ASP A 547 -18.98 -26.92 11.08
CA ASP A 547 -18.03 -28.05 11.07
C ASP A 547 -17.54 -28.36 9.64
N LYS A 548 -18.43 -28.30 8.63
CA LYS A 548 -18.07 -28.47 7.20
C LYS A 548 -17.02 -27.47 6.70
N VAL A 549 -17.00 -26.27 7.27
CA VAL A 549 -16.09 -25.19 6.88
C VAL A 549 -14.85 -25.17 7.77
N MET A 550 -15.01 -25.36 9.08
CA MET A 550 -13.93 -25.26 10.07
C MET A 550 -12.91 -26.39 9.95
N ASP A 551 -13.30 -27.57 9.46
CA ASP A 551 -12.35 -28.64 9.14
C ASP A 551 -11.22 -28.16 8.21
N LYS A 552 -11.55 -27.33 7.21
CA LYS A 552 -10.56 -26.79 6.28
C LYS A 552 -9.57 -25.87 7.00
N TYR A 553 -10.06 -24.99 7.86
CA TYR A 553 -9.23 -24.07 8.62
C TYR A 553 -8.33 -24.79 9.64
N ASN A 554 -8.90 -25.75 10.36
CA ASN A 554 -8.27 -26.39 11.52
C ASN A 554 -7.33 -27.53 11.12
N HIS A 555 -7.60 -28.21 9.99
CA HIS A 555 -6.85 -29.38 9.56
C HIS A 555 -6.10 -29.11 8.24
N GLN A 556 -6.81 -29.06 7.12
CA GLN A 556 -6.21 -29.09 5.77
C GLN A 556 -5.29 -27.89 5.49
N TRP A 557 -5.76 -26.69 5.85
CA TRP A 557 -5.03 -25.45 5.62
C TRP A 557 -3.92 -25.28 6.64
N LEU A 558 -4.19 -25.60 7.91
CA LEU A 558 -3.18 -25.56 8.97
C LEU A 558 -2.00 -26.48 8.65
N GLU A 559 -2.25 -27.67 8.10
CA GLU A 559 -1.19 -28.58 7.67
C GLU A 559 -0.29 -27.98 6.58
N SER A 560 -0.90 -27.35 5.57
CA SER A 560 -0.18 -26.67 4.50
C SER A 560 0.66 -25.49 5.00
N GLU A 561 0.12 -24.74 5.96
CA GLU A 561 0.75 -23.60 6.63
C GLU A 561 1.91 -24.03 7.54
N TYR A 562 1.72 -25.11 8.29
CA TYR A 562 2.73 -25.72 9.15
C TYR A 562 3.93 -26.20 8.34
N ASN A 563 3.66 -26.95 7.26
CA ASN A 563 4.71 -27.42 6.35
C ASN A 563 5.45 -26.27 5.66
N LEU A 564 4.74 -25.19 5.27
CA LEU A 564 5.40 -24.01 4.75
C LEU A 564 6.30 -23.37 5.82
N SER A 565 5.82 -23.22 7.06
CA SER A 565 6.59 -22.62 8.15
C SER A 565 7.91 -23.37 8.42
N ILE A 566 7.90 -24.71 8.36
CA ILE A 566 9.12 -25.53 8.42
C ILE A 566 10.08 -25.22 7.26
N ALA A 567 9.56 -25.25 6.02
CA ALA A 567 10.37 -25.05 4.83
C ALA A 567 11.00 -23.64 4.79
N VAL A 568 10.23 -22.64 5.23
CA VAL A 568 10.73 -21.27 5.40
C VAL A 568 11.79 -21.22 6.47
N GLY A 569 11.56 -21.83 7.63
CA GLY A 569 12.52 -21.85 8.73
C GLY A 569 13.89 -22.40 8.30
N GLN A 570 13.88 -23.55 7.61
CA GLN A 570 15.09 -24.18 7.09
C GLN A 570 15.81 -23.29 6.08
N ASN A 571 15.11 -22.84 5.04
CA ASN A 571 15.74 -22.16 3.93
C ASN A 571 16.15 -20.72 4.26
N ALA A 572 15.41 -20.03 5.14
CA ALA A 572 15.77 -18.69 5.61
C ALA A 572 17.03 -18.74 6.48
N ALA A 573 17.12 -19.68 7.42
CA ALA A 573 18.33 -19.87 8.22
C ALA A 573 19.55 -20.19 7.35
N GLN A 574 19.37 -21.06 6.35
CA GLN A 574 20.40 -21.41 5.38
C GLN A 574 20.85 -20.20 4.56
N TYR A 575 19.91 -19.42 4.02
CA TYR A 575 20.22 -18.20 3.25
C TYR A 575 21.04 -17.21 4.09
N ILE A 576 20.60 -16.93 5.31
CA ILE A 576 21.26 -15.97 6.20
C ILE A 576 22.68 -16.42 6.53
N ARG A 577 22.85 -17.71 6.83
CA ARG A 577 24.18 -18.30 7.07
C ARG A 577 25.07 -18.14 5.83
N PHE A 578 24.57 -18.50 4.65
CA PHE A 578 25.36 -18.45 3.43
C PHE A 578 25.70 -17.03 3.01
N MET A 579 24.81 -16.06 3.24
CA MET A 579 25.12 -14.64 3.06
C MET A 579 26.20 -14.14 4.03
N ALA A 580 26.22 -14.63 5.27
CA ALA A 580 27.28 -14.31 6.23
C ALA A 580 28.63 -14.96 5.88
N GLU A 581 28.60 -16.10 5.20
CA GLU A 581 29.79 -16.89 4.83
C GLU A 581 30.25 -16.65 3.38
N LYS A 582 29.57 -15.78 2.61
CA LYS A 582 29.81 -15.65 1.17
C LYS A 582 31.26 -15.30 0.83
N ASP A 583 31.88 -14.42 1.64
CA ASP A 583 33.23 -13.92 1.42
C ASP A 583 34.31 -14.83 2.01
N SER A 584 33.95 -15.68 2.98
CA SER A 584 34.88 -16.55 3.72
C SER A 584 34.87 -18.00 3.25
N ILE A 585 33.77 -18.48 2.67
CA ILE A 585 33.59 -19.86 2.22
C ILE A 585 33.37 -19.91 0.70
N THR A 586 32.25 -19.37 0.20
CA THR A 586 31.94 -19.30 -1.24
C THR A 586 30.73 -18.42 -1.49
N SER A 587 30.76 -17.62 -2.57
CA SER A 587 29.60 -16.88 -3.06
C SER A 587 28.68 -17.72 -3.97
N PHE A 588 29.00 -19.00 -4.19
CA PHE A 588 28.25 -19.85 -5.10
C PHE A 588 27.42 -20.89 -4.36
N VAL A 589 26.18 -21.06 -4.83
CA VAL A 589 25.26 -22.09 -4.33
C VAL A 589 24.76 -22.95 -5.48
N LYS A 590 24.42 -24.20 -5.20
CA LYS A 590 23.82 -25.14 -6.15
C LYS A 590 22.41 -25.44 -5.69
N TYR A 591 21.43 -25.31 -6.59
CA TYR A 591 20.06 -25.70 -6.31
C TYR A 591 19.95 -27.23 -6.31
N GLN A 592 19.30 -27.76 -5.28
CA GLN A 592 19.15 -29.19 -5.07
C GLN A 592 17.70 -29.52 -4.73
N THR A 593 17.11 -30.40 -5.52
CA THR A 593 15.84 -31.04 -5.21
C THR A 593 16.08 -32.30 -4.37
N ILE A 594 15.04 -32.82 -3.71
CA ILE A 594 15.12 -34.09 -2.98
C ILE A 594 15.24 -35.32 -3.91
N GLY A 595 15.03 -35.13 -5.22
CA GLY A 595 15.23 -36.16 -6.25
C GLY A 595 14.19 -37.30 -6.29
N ASP A 596 13.12 -37.22 -5.50
CA ASP A 596 12.03 -38.20 -5.52
C ASP A 596 10.94 -37.86 -6.55
N GLU A 597 10.03 -38.80 -6.79
CA GLU A 597 8.90 -38.63 -7.75
C GLU A 597 7.92 -37.53 -7.35
N LYS A 598 8.02 -37.02 -6.12
CA LYS A 598 7.16 -35.97 -5.59
C LYS A 598 7.75 -34.57 -5.85
N VAL A 599 8.95 -34.47 -6.42
CA VAL A 599 9.51 -33.21 -6.92
C VAL A 599 8.71 -32.74 -8.12
N ARG A 600 8.27 -31.49 -8.08
CA ARG A 600 7.52 -30.91 -9.20
C ARG A 600 8.42 -30.72 -10.43
N PRO A 601 7.94 -31.02 -11.66
CA PRO A 601 8.74 -30.86 -12.87
C PRO A 601 9.34 -29.45 -13.01
N GLN A 602 8.58 -28.41 -12.63
CA GLN A 602 9.05 -27.02 -12.67
C GLN A 602 10.15 -26.68 -11.66
N HIS A 603 10.34 -27.48 -10.61
CA HIS A 603 11.48 -27.32 -9.69
C HIS A 603 12.69 -28.12 -10.20
N GLN A 604 12.44 -29.24 -10.86
CA GLN A 604 13.48 -30.13 -11.39
C GLN A 604 14.34 -29.47 -12.48
N VAL A 605 13.81 -28.49 -13.22
CA VAL A 605 14.58 -27.70 -14.21
C VAL A 605 15.72 -26.89 -13.59
N LEU A 606 15.64 -26.60 -12.29
CA LEU A 606 16.66 -25.89 -11.53
C LEU A 606 17.68 -26.83 -10.89
N ASP A 607 17.41 -28.14 -10.84
CA ASP A 607 18.28 -29.11 -10.17
C ASP A 607 19.70 -29.09 -10.75
N GLY A 608 20.69 -28.99 -9.86
CA GLY A 608 22.11 -28.94 -10.20
C GLY A 608 22.60 -27.61 -10.78
N LYS A 609 21.74 -26.61 -10.97
CA LYS A 609 22.16 -25.27 -11.42
C LYS A 609 22.94 -24.55 -10.33
N ILE A 610 24.02 -23.87 -10.75
CA ILE A 610 24.89 -23.11 -9.85
C ILE A 610 24.55 -21.63 -9.99
N PHE A 611 24.34 -20.95 -8.88
CA PHE A 611 23.99 -19.54 -8.79
C PHE A 611 25.02 -18.78 -7.96
N ASN A 612 25.14 -17.48 -8.22
CA ASN A 612 25.89 -16.57 -7.36
C ASN A 612 24.93 -15.92 -6.37
N LEU A 613 25.27 -15.87 -5.08
CA LEU A 613 24.52 -15.21 -4.01
C LEU A 613 24.30 -13.71 -4.28
N GLU A 614 25.12 -13.08 -5.12
CA GLU A 614 24.99 -11.67 -5.49
C GLU A 614 23.99 -11.42 -6.64
N ASP A 615 23.54 -12.49 -7.33
CA ASP A 615 22.52 -12.39 -8.36
C ASP A 615 21.13 -12.35 -7.73
N LYS A 616 20.55 -11.15 -7.61
CA LYS A 616 19.24 -10.92 -6.98
C LYS A 616 18.13 -11.73 -7.66
N GLU A 617 18.15 -11.85 -8.98
CA GLU A 617 17.15 -12.62 -9.73
C GLU A 617 17.27 -14.11 -9.41
N ALA A 618 18.48 -14.61 -9.15
CA ALA A 618 18.67 -15.99 -8.71
C ALA A 618 18.18 -16.18 -7.26
N MET A 619 18.35 -15.17 -6.41
CA MET A 619 17.91 -15.23 -5.01
C MET A 619 16.39 -15.22 -4.87
N ASP A 620 15.63 -14.67 -5.82
CA ASP A 620 14.16 -14.81 -5.84
C ASP A 620 13.68 -16.26 -6.05
N LEU A 621 14.56 -17.16 -6.49
CA LEU A 621 14.31 -18.59 -6.61
C LEU A 621 14.76 -19.38 -5.37
N TRP A 622 15.17 -18.68 -4.30
CA TRP A 622 15.55 -19.32 -3.06
C TRP A 622 14.35 -20.04 -2.44
N PRO A 623 14.42 -21.37 -2.24
CA PRO A 623 13.28 -22.14 -1.77
C PRO A 623 12.71 -21.61 -0.43
N PRO A 624 11.41 -21.83 -0.13
CA PRO A 624 10.48 -22.69 -0.85
C PRO A 624 9.83 -22.03 -2.08
N ASN A 625 9.79 -22.78 -3.19
CA ASN A 625 9.23 -22.37 -4.48
C ASN A 625 7.78 -22.86 -4.70
N GLY A 626 7.05 -23.11 -3.61
CA GLY A 626 5.67 -23.60 -3.59
C GLY A 626 5.29 -24.23 -2.25
N TYR A 627 3.99 -24.40 -1.99
CA TYR A 627 3.52 -25.21 -0.85
C TYR A 627 4.04 -26.65 -0.97
N GLY A 628 4.54 -27.24 0.12
CA GLY A 628 5.15 -28.58 0.10
C GLY A 628 6.50 -28.67 -0.64
N CYS A 629 7.13 -27.53 -0.97
CA CYS A 629 8.46 -27.53 -1.57
C CYS A 629 9.50 -28.10 -0.59
N ARG A 630 10.31 -29.04 -1.07
CA ARG A 630 11.41 -29.69 -0.33
C ARG A 630 12.77 -29.48 -1.01
N CYS A 631 12.87 -28.43 -1.82
CA CYS A 631 14.13 -28.03 -2.45
C CYS A 631 14.95 -27.19 -1.48
N GLU A 632 16.26 -27.14 -1.70
CA GLU A 632 17.19 -26.31 -0.96
C GLU A 632 18.30 -25.77 -1.87
N MET A 633 19.10 -24.85 -1.34
CA MET A 633 20.34 -24.40 -1.94
C MET A 633 21.51 -24.91 -1.09
N VAL A 634 22.56 -25.45 -1.69
CA VAL A 634 23.76 -25.89 -0.95
C VAL A 634 24.97 -25.09 -1.40
N GLN A 635 25.88 -24.74 -0.48
CA GLN A 635 27.15 -24.08 -0.84
C GLN A 635 27.93 -24.93 -1.86
N TYR A 636 28.44 -24.30 -2.90
CA TYR A 636 29.19 -24.94 -3.97
C TYR A 636 30.66 -24.53 -3.91
N LEU A 637 31.52 -25.51 -3.63
CA LEU A 637 32.98 -25.35 -3.53
C LEU A 637 33.74 -25.87 -4.76
N GLY A 638 33.03 -26.39 -5.76
CA GLY A 638 33.64 -26.94 -6.97
C GLY A 638 34.07 -25.87 -7.99
N ASP A 639 34.62 -26.32 -9.11
CA ASP A 639 34.90 -25.41 -10.24
C ASP A 639 33.59 -24.85 -10.82
N HIS A 640 33.50 -23.52 -10.82
CA HIS A 640 32.33 -22.76 -11.25
C HIS A 640 32.55 -22.07 -12.60
N LYS A 641 33.77 -22.06 -13.14
CA LYS A 641 34.08 -21.34 -14.39
C LYS A 641 33.24 -21.86 -15.54
N GLY A 642 32.43 -20.98 -16.13
CA GLY A 642 31.53 -21.30 -17.25
C GLY A 642 30.29 -22.13 -16.88
N ARG A 643 30.01 -22.37 -15.60
CA ARG A 643 28.87 -23.20 -15.12
C ARG A 643 27.82 -22.43 -14.31
N VAL A 644 28.08 -21.17 -13.99
CA VAL A 644 27.15 -20.29 -13.28
C VAL A 644 25.97 -19.94 -14.19
N THR A 645 24.76 -20.22 -13.72
CA THR A 645 23.49 -19.88 -14.37
C THR A 645 23.05 -18.52 -13.88
N LYS A 646 22.64 -17.63 -14.80
CA LYS A 646 22.04 -16.34 -14.44
C LYS A 646 20.62 -16.53 -13.91
N GLY A 647 20.22 -15.73 -12.94
CA GLY A 647 18.88 -15.73 -12.36
C GLY A 647 17.78 -15.55 -13.41
N THR A 648 17.98 -14.65 -14.36
CA THR A 648 17.06 -14.41 -15.49
C THR A 648 16.80 -15.66 -16.33
N ASP A 649 17.84 -16.45 -16.59
CA ASP A 649 17.74 -17.66 -17.41
C ASP A 649 17.04 -18.78 -16.63
N ALA A 650 17.30 -18.88 -15.33
CA ALA A 650 16.61 -19.82 -14.45
C ALA A 650 15.14 -19.47 -14.26
N LYS A 651 14.81 -18.20 -14.05
CA LYS A 651 13.43 -17.68 -14.02
C LYS A 651 12.68 -18.00 -15.32
N THR A 652 13.32 -17.78 -16.47
CA THR A 652 12.73 -18.12 -17.77
C THR A 652 12.40 -19.62 -17.87
N LYS A 653 13.27 -20.50 -17.38
CA LYS A 653 13.04 -21.96 -17.40
C LYS A 653 11.89 -22.39 -16.49
N ILE A 654 11.82 -21.85 -15.27
CA ILE A 654 10.70 -22.17 -14.38
C ILE A 654 9.38 -21.62 -14.93
N TYR A 655 9.37 -20.45 -15.58
CA TYR A 655 8.16 -19.93 -16.24
C TYR A 655 7.71 -20.78 -17.42
N GLN A 656 8.64 -21.34 -18.19
CA GLN A 656 8.30 -22.27 -19.27
C GLN A 656 7.70 -23.57 -18.74
N ALA A 657 8.17 -24.05 -17.58
CA ALA A 657 7.65 -25.26 -16.95
C ALA A 657 6.35 -25.01 -16.16
N ASP A 658 6.19 -23.82 -15.59
CA ASP A 658 5.02 -23.37 -14.82
C ASP A 658 4.81 -21.85 -15.00
N PRO A 659 3.99 -21.44 -16.00
CA PRO A 659 3.71 -20.03 -16.25
C PRO A 659 3.10 -19.30 -15.05
N LYS A 660 2.42 -20.02 -14.14
CA LYS A 660 1.80 -19.46 -12.92
C LYS A 660 2.84 -19.10 -11.85
N TYR A 661 4.08 -19.53 -12.00
CA TYR A 661 5.16 -19.18 -11.07
C TYR A 661 5.56 -17.70 -11.15
N LYS A 662 5.44 -17.08 -12.34
CA LYS A 662 5.78 -15.67 -12.57
C LYS A 662 4.88 -14.75 -11.74
N ASN A 663 5.48 -13.84 -10.98
CA ASN A 663 4.81 -12.93 -10.05
C ASN A 663 4.01 -13.64 -8.94
N SER A 664 4.27 -14.94 -8.72
CA SER A 664 3.60 -15.72 -7.69
C SER A 664 4.07 -15.34 -6.28
N GLN A 665 3.38 -15.84 -5.27
CA GLN A 665 3.75 -15.68 -3.86
C GLN A 665 4.98 -16.53 -3.46
N PHE A 666 5.59 -17.23 -4.41
CA PHE A 666 6.76 -18.08 -4.21
C PHE A 666 7.99 -17.62 -5.00
N GLU A 667 7.85 -16.65 -5.91
CA GLU A 667 8.97 -15.96 -6.55
C GLU A 667 9.52 -14.86 -5.61
N ILE A 668 9.95 -15.27 -4.42
CA ILE A 668 10.47 -14.40 -3.37
C ILE A 668 11.49 -15.14 -2.50
N ASN A 669 12.49 -14.43 -1.99
CA ASN A 669 13.36 -14.94 -0.94
C ASN A 669 12.80 -14.61 0.45
N ARG A 670 12.27 -15.61 1.16
CA ARG A 670 11.71 -15.39 2.52
C ARG A 670 12.76 -15.11 3.59
N GLY A 671 13.99 -15.57 3.41
CA GLY A 671 15.10 -15.22 4.29
C GLY A 671 15.48 -13.74 4.20
N ASP A 672 15.40 -13.18 3.00
CA ASP A 672 15.63 -11.74 2.76
C ASP A 672 14.41 -10.89 3.16
N LEU A 673 13.20 -11.35 2.83
CA LEU A 673 11.93 -10.70 3.15
C LEU A 673 11.62 -10.70 4.65
N LYS A 674 12.13 -11.68 5.40
CA LYS A 674 11.92 -11.87 6.85
C LYS A 674 10.44 -12.10 7.22
N GLN A 675 9.70 -12.76 6.32
CA GLN A 675 8.29 -13.11 6.50
C GLN A 675 8.06 -14.57 6.12
N VAL A 676 7.21 -15.27 6.88
CA VAL A 676 6.76 -16.63 6.53
C VAL A 676 5.66 -16.55 5.48
N PHE A 677 4.65 -15.74 5.76
CA PHE A 677 3.50 -15.50 4.90
C PHE A 677 3.50 -14.05 4.42
N THR A 678 3.41 -13.88 3.11
CA THR A 678 3.19 -12.56 2.52
C THR A 678 1.78 -12.07 2.81
N LYS A 679 1.54 -10.75 2.74
CA LYS A 679 0.19 -10.19 2.88
C LYS A 679 -0.82 -10.77 1.88
N LYS A 680 -0.38 -11.23 0.70
CA LYS A 680 -1.25 -11.90 -0.28
C LYS A 680 -1.75 -13.28 0.20
N GLN A 681 -1.09 -13.88 1.19
CA GLN A 681 -1.46 -15.16 1.80
C GLN A 681 -2.39 -15.00 3.01
N PHE A 682 -2.63 -13.78 3.48
CA PHE A 682 -3.50 -13.53 4.63
C PHE A 682 -4.96 -13.86 4.28
N TYR A 683 -5.73 -14.26 5.29
CA TYR A 683 -7.11 -14.68 5.12
C TYR A 683 -8.08 -13.49 5.05
N SER A 684 -7.78 -12.46 5.83
CA SER A 684 -8.50 -11.21 5.87
C SER A 684 -7.53 -10.05 6.05
N ASP A 685 -8.05 -8.84 5.93
CA ASP A 685 -7.34 -7.67 6.42
C ASP A 685 -7.23 -7.68 7.97
N ILE A 686 -6.17 -7.07 8.50
CA ILE A 686 -5.86 -6.99 9.94
C ILE A 686 -5.75 -5.54 10.45
N LYS A 687 -6.29 -4.55 9.73
CA LYS A 687 -6.19 -3.11 10.13
C LYS A 687 -6.73 -2.82 11.52
N ARG A 688 -7.75 -3.56 11.96
CA ARG A 688 -8.37 -3.43 13.29
C ARG A 688 -7.67 -4.23 14.37
N LEU A 689 -6.61 -4.97 14.04
CA LEU A 689 -5.87 -5.78 15.02
C LEU A 689 -5.37 -4.93 16.20
N PRO A 690 -4.72 -3.76 16.02
CA PRO A 690 -4.30 -2.92 17.15
C PRO A 690 -5.44 -2.52 18.09
N GLU A 691 -6.61 -2.19 17.53
CA GLU A 691 -7.80 -1.81 18.29
C GLU A 691 -8.34 -3.00 19.09
N LYS A 692 -8.43 -4.19 18.46
CA LYS A 692 -8.82 -5.44 19.12
C LYS A 692 -7.85 -5.84 20.22
N LEU A 693 -6.54 -5.76 19.98
CA LEU A 693 -5.52 -6.10 20.99
C LEU A 693 -5.61 -5.21 22.23
N ASN A 694 -5.97 -3.93 22.06
CA ASN A 694 -6.18 -3.04 23.20
C ASN A 694 -7.41 -3.39 24.04
N GLN A 695 -8.39 -4.10 23.48
CA GLN A 695 -9.61 -4.55 24.15
C GLN A 695 -9.48 -5.96 24.75
N MET A 696 -8.48 -6.74 24.31
CA MET A 696 -8.19 -8.08 24.82
C MET A 696 -7.47 -8.00 26.18
N THR A 697 -8.22 -7.69 27.23
CA THR A 697 -7.73 -7.62 28.62
C THR A 697 -7.80 -8.97 29.32
N PHE A 698 -7.06 -9.15 30.42
CA PHE A 698 -6.96 -10.43 31.14
C PHE A 698 -8.30 -11.09 31.49
N ASP A 699 -9.33 -10.31 31.81
CA ASP A 699 -10.69 -10.77 32.10
C ASP A 699 -11.36 -11.42 30.89
N LYS A 700 -11.08 -10.96 29.68
CA LYS A 700 -11.57 -11.58 28.43
C LYS A 700 -11.06 -13.00 28.28
N TYR A 701 -9.85 -13.27 28.77
CA TYR A 701 -9.25 -14.61 28.78
C TYR A 701 -9.72 -15.47 29.96
N GLY A 702 -10.63 -14.97 30.80
CA GLY A 702 -11.08 -15.65 32.01
C GLY A 702 -10.02 -15.71 33.11
N LEU A 703 -9.05 -14.79 33.10
CA LEU A 703 -8.01 -14.73 34.13
C LEU A 703 -8.50 -13.94 35.35
N LYS A 704 -8.03 -14.35 36.53
CA LYS A 704 -8.34 -13.68 37.80
C LYS A 704 -7.51 -12.42 37.96
N LYS A 705 -7.99 -11.47 38.77
CA LYS A 705 -7.16 -10.37 39.27
C LYS A 705 -6.10 -10.92 40.21
N TRP A 706 -4.93 -10.26 40.24
CA TRP A 706 -3.82 -10.66 41.11
C TRP A 706 -4.23 -10.79 42.58
N ASP A 707 -5.02 -9.84 43.09
CA ASP A 707 -5.52 -9.87 44.47
C ASP A 707 -6.32 -11.13 44.83
N GLU A 708 -6.92 -11.81 43.86
CA GLU A 708 -7.72 -13.01 44.10
C GLU A 708 -6.87 -14.28 44.22
N PHE A 709 -5.58 -14.24 43.85
CA PHE A 709 -4.69 -15.40 43.90
C PHE A 709 -3.32 -15.13 44.52
N LYS A 710 -3.01 -13.89 44.92
CA LYS A 710 -1.70 -13.52 45.47
C LYS A 710 -1.29 -14.34 46.69
N ASP A 711 -2.24 -14.71 47.55
CA ASP A 711 -1.96 -15.48 48.77
C ASP A 711 -1.46 -16.91 48.50
N SER A 712 -1.63 -17.41 47.27
CA SER A 712 -1.08 -18.70 46.82
C SER A 712 0.36 -18.60 46.30
N LEU A 713 0.91 -17.39 46.17
CA LEU A 713 2.23 -17.13 45.62
C LEU A 713 3.25 -16.93 46.74
N LYS A 714 4.54 -16.96 46.37
CA LYS A 714 5.64 -16.60 47.27
C LYS A 714 5.95 -15.10 47.14
N PRO A 715 6.35 -14.41 48.23
CA PRO A 715 6.78 -13.02 48.14
C PRO A 715 8.07 -12.89 47.32
N ILE A 716 8.27 -11.74 46.69
CA ILE A 716 9.56 -11.43 46.04
C ILE A 716 10.63 -11.20 47.11
N LEU A 717 11.84 -11.71 46.87
CA LEU A 717 12.98 -11.52 47.78
C LEU A 717 13.82 -10.34 47.31
N LEU A 718 13.54 -9.15 47.85
CA LEU A 718 14.29 -7.93 47.52
C LEU A 718 15.55 -7.80 48.39
N ASP A 719 16.70 -7.57 47.75
CA ASP A 719 17.97 -7.32 48.42
C ASP A 719 18.18 -5.83 48.64
N ASN A 720 17.82 -5.35 49.84
CA ASN A 720 17.94 -3.94 50.24
C ASN A 720 19.40 -3.45 50.36
N THR A 721 20.40 -4.32 50.18
CA THR A 721 21.80 -3.90 50.10
C THR A 721 22.17 -3.29 48.75
N ILE A 722 21.31 -3.46 47.72
CA ILE A 722 21.47 -2.83 46.42
C ILE A 722 21.05 -1.36 46.53
N THR A 723 21.96 -0.45 46.21
CA THR A 723 21.78 1.02 46.26
C THR A 723 22.14 1.65 44.92
N GLU A 724 21.88 2.94 44.75
CA GLU A 724 22.29 3.69 43.55
C GLU A 724 23.79 3.55 43.24
N ASP A 725 24.62 3.50 44.28
CA ASP A 725 26.07 3.49 44.15
C ASP A 725 26.60 2.15 43.64
N ASN A 726 26.02 1.03 44.09
CA ASN A 726 26.51 -0.32 43.79
C ASN A 726 25.72 -1.05 42.70
N VAL A 727 24.48 -0.62 42.36
CA VAL A 727 23.65 -1.30 41.34
C VAL A 727 24.36 -1.44 40.00
N LYS A 728 25.25 -0.49 39.67
CA LYS A 728 26.08 -0.52 38.45
C LYS A 728 26.95 -1.77 38.33
N GLU A 729 27.29 -2.44 39.44
CA GLU A 729 28.07 -3.67 39.48
C GLU A 729 27.27 -4.88 38.96
N LEU A 730 25.94 -4.79 38.98
CA LEU A 730 25.04 -5.84 38.48
C LEU A 730 24.98 -5.86 36.94
N PHE A 731 25.42 -4.80 36.26
CA PHE A 731 25.48 -4.78 34.80
C PHE A 731 26.65 -5.63 34.30
N LYS A 732 26.36 -6.82 33.79
CA LYS A 732 27.34 -7.76 33.24
C LYS A 732 27.43 -7.58 31.73
N PRO A 733 28.45 -6.86 31.20
CA PRO A 733 28.55 -6.62 29.77
C PRO A 733 28.82 -7.92 29.00
N LEU A 734 28.34 -7.97 27.75
CA LEU A 734 28.70 -9.03 26.81
C LEU A 734 30.19 -9.00 26.49
N GLU A 735 30.78 -10.16 26.20
CA GLU A 735 32.20 -10.28 25.83
C GLU A 735 32.58 -9.37 24.65
N ASN A 736 31.67 -9.22 23.68
CA ASN A 736 31.84 -8.41 22.49
C ASN A 736 31.32 -6.96 22.64
N SER A 737 30.77 -6.56 23.79
CA SER A 737 30.23 -5.20 23.99
C SER A 737 30.20 -4.76 25.45
N LYS A 738 30.95 -3.70 25.76
CA LYS A 738 30.91 -3.02 27.08
C LYS A 738 29.61 -2.25 27.36
N LYS A 739 28.73 -2.12 26.36
CA LYS A 739 27.52 -1.28 26.43
C LYS A 739 26.23 -2.09 26.52
N LYS A 740 26.29 -3.42 26.44
CA LYS A 740 25.10 -4.28 26.36
C LYS A 740 25.24 -5.48 27.30
N MET A 741 24.13 -5.90 27.89
CA MET A 741 24.02 -7.10 28.71
C MET A 741 23.01 -8.05 28.07
N GLY A 742 23.33 -9.35 28.02
CA GLY A 742 22.50 -10.35 27.36
C GLY A 742 21.53 -11.06 28.30
N PHE A 743 20.33 -11.35 27.81
CA PHE A 743 19.32 -12.16 28.48
C PHE A 743 18.73 -13.19 27.51
N ALA A 744 18.05 -14.20 28.07
CA ALA A 744 17.25 -15.14 27.29
C ALA A 744 15.91 -15.36 27.99
N ASP A 745 14.84 -15.50 27.21
CA ASP A 745 13.52 -15.83 27.75
C ASP A 745 13.26 -17.34 27.86
N TYR A 746 12.05 -17.69 28.29
CA TYR A 746 11.55 -19.06 28.42
C TYR A 746 11.56 -19.88 27.12
N LEU A 747 11.55 -19.23 25.95
CA LEU A 747 11.71 -19.88 24.64
C LEU A 747 13.17 -19.85 24.15
N GLY A 748 14.10 -19.40 24.98
CA GLY A 748 15.51 -19.22 24.61
C GLY A 748 15.78 -18.06 23.64
N ARG A 749 14.81 -17.17 23.38
CA ARG A 749 15.00 -15.98 22.55
C ARG A 749 16.02 -15.06 23.21
N LYS A 750 17.02 -14.67 22.44
CA LYS A 750 18.10 -13.81 22.93
C LYS A 750 17.68 -12.35 22.84
N MET A 751 18.02 -11.59 23.87
CA MET A 751 17.73 -10.17 23.95
C MET A 751 18.83 -9.42 24.67
N VAL A 752 18.86 -8.11 24.44
CA VAL A 752 19.86 -7.22 25.02
C VAL A 752 19.24 -6.13 25.88
N LEU A 753 19.96 -5.76 26.93
CA LEU A 753 19.74 -4.55 27.69
C LEU A 753 20.88 -3.56 27.42
N ASN A 754 20.54 -2.42 26.82
CA ASN A 754 21.49 -1.35 26.60
C ASN A 754 21.85 -0.66 27.92
N LYS A 755 23.14 -0.36 28.13
CA LYS A 755 23.66 0.27 29.37
C LYS A 755 22.98 1.60 29.66
N LYS A 756 22.60 2.36 28.62
CA LYS A 756 21.83 3.60 28.78
C LYS A 756 20.44 3.36 29.39
N ILE A 757 19.76 2.31 28.95
CA ILE A 757 18.44 1.91 29.49
C ILE A 757 18.61 1.40 30.91
N PHE A 758 19.66 0.61 31.15
CA PHE A 758 20.02 0.17 32.49
C PHE A 758 20.21 1.36 33.44
N SER A 759 21.16 2.25 33.12
CA SER A 759 21.45 3.42 33.95
C SER A 759 20.24 4.31 34.17
N ARG A 760 19.40 4.51 33.14
CA ARG A 760 18.16 5.28 33.29
C ARG A 760 17.26 4.68 34.36
N HIS A 761 17.01 3.37 34.35
CA HIS A 761 16.08 2.72 35.27
C HIS A 761 16.68 2.39 36.63
N THR A 762 17.96 2.64 36.86
CA THR A 762 18.63 2.38 38.14
C THR A 762 19.22 3.66 38.75
N THR A 763 18.72 4.84 38.37
CA THR A 763 19.15 6.14 38.94
C THR A 763 17.96 7.10 39.11
N GLY A 764 18.13 8.13 39.95
CA GLY A 764 17.17 9.23 40.10
C GLY A 764 15.74 8.81 40.49
N TYR A 765 14.73 9.25 39.74
CA TYR A 765 13.32 8.95 40.02
C TYR A 765 13.03 7.44 40.14
N TYR A 766 13.71 6.61 39.35
CA TYR A 766 13.41 5.18 39.24
C TYR A 766 13.91 4.34 40.42
N ILE A 767 14.68 4.91 41.33
CA ILE A 767 15.13 4.26 42.56
C ILE A 767 14.38 4.75 43.80
N SER A 768 13.42 5.67 43.64
CA SER A 768 12.53 6.10 44.73
C SER A 768 11.78 4.92 45.37
N ASP A 769 11.27 5.13 46.58
CA ASP A 769 10.47 4.14 47.31
C ASP A 769 9.23 3.67 46.51
N ASP A 770 8.73 4.52 45.62
CA ASP A 770 7.60 4.20 44.75
C ASP A 770 7.99 3.35 43.53
N GLU A 771 9.24 3.36 43.06
CA GLU A 771 9.64 2.65 41.83
C GLU A 771 10.54 1.44 42.11
N GLN A 772 11.53 1.60 42.99
CA GLN A 772 12.45 0.54 43.47
C GLN A 772 13.07 -0.33 42.36
N ARG A 773 13.26 0.21 41.15
CA ARG A 773 13.67 -0.60 39.98
C ARG A 773 15.05 -1.21 40.10
N HIS A 774 15.92 -0.63 40.91
CA HIS A 774 17.23 -1.19 41.26
C HIS A 774 17.11 -2.51 42.03
N LEU A 775 16.12 -2.65 42.93
CA LEU A 775 15.83 -3.87 43.67
C LEU A 775 15.15 -4.94 42.79
N LEU A 776 14.42 -4.50 41.76
CA LEU A 776 13.74 -5.40 40.80
C LEU A 776 14.71 -5.97 39.75
N PHE A 777 15.83 -5.29 39.46
CA PHE A 777 16.75 -5.66 38.40
C PHE A 777 17.30 -7.10 38.50
N PRO A 778 17.74 -7.61 39.68
CA PRO A 778 18.18 -8.99 39.84
C PRO A 778 17.16 -10.05 39.41
N HIS A 779 15.86 -9.71 39.43
CA HIS A 779 14.79 -10.64 39.10
C HIS A 779 14.46 -10.69 37.61
N ILE A 780 14.99 -9.78 36.77
CA ILE A 780 14.68 -9.72 35.35
C ILE A 780 14.98 -11.05 34.65
N GLU A 781 16.11 -11.68 34.95
CA GLU A 781 16.49 -12.96 34.34
C GLU A 781 15.48 -14.07 34.65
N ASP A 782 15.04 -14.16 35.90
CA ASP A 782 14.03 -15.13 36.32
C ASP A 782 12.63 -14.82 35.76
N ILE A 783 12.26 -13.55 35.65
CA ILE A 783 10.99 -13.14 35.03
C ILE A 783 10.95 -13.51 33.55
N LEU A 784 12.06 -13.33 32.83
CA LEU A 784 12.14 -13.67 31.41
C LEU A 784 12.13 -15.19 31.18
N LYS A 785 12.86 -15.95 32.02
CA LYS A 785 12.96 -17.42 31.91
C LYS A 785 11.75 -18.16 32.44
N ASN A 786 11.13 -17.64 33.50
CA ASN A 786 10.02 -18.26 34.22
C ASN A 786 8.86 -17.27 34.44
N PRO A 787 8.28 -16.68 33.37
CA PRO A 787 7.16 -15.74 33.51
C PRO A 787 5.92 -16.47 34.03
N SER A 788 5.02 -15.72 34.66
CA SER A 788 3.65 -16.17 34.93
C SER A 788 2.78 -16.01 33.69
N GLU A 789 2.92 -14.87 33.00
CA GLU A 789 2.18 -14.51 31.79
C GLU A 789 3.10 -13.79 30.81
N VAL A 790 2.86 -13.96 29.51
CA VAL A 790 3.51 -13.16 28.46
C VAL A 790 2.44 -12.63 27.52
N TRP A 791 2.48 -11.31 27.32
CA TRP A 791 1.49 -10.57 26.54
C TRP A 791 2.16 -9.89 25.34
N LEU A 792 1.57 -10.06 24.15
CA LEU A 792 1.96 -9.32 22.95
C LEU A 792 0.98 -8.15 22.73
N SER A 793 1.50 -6.92 22.81
CA SER A 793 0.72 -5.69 22.64
C SER A 793 1.28 -4.81 21.52
N THR A 794 0.51 -3.82 21.08
CA THR A 794 1.00 -2.83 20.10
C THR A 794 1.80 -1.72 20.77
N HIS A 795 2.84 -1.25 20.09
CA HIS A 795 3.67 -0.11 20.48
C HIS A 795 3.65 0.94 19.38
N ASP A 796 3.25 2.17 19.71
CA ASP A 796 2.91 3.27 18.78
C ASP A 796 4.01 3.68 17.77
N LYS A 797 5.22 3.14 17.89
CA LYS A 797 6.41 3.51 17.08
C LYS A 797 7.30 2.34 16.68
N LYS A 798 7.10 1.13 17.22
CA LYS A 798 8.05 0.00 17.10
C LYS A 798 7.38 -1.34 16.76
N GLY A 799 6.11 -1.32 16.33
CA GLY A 799 5.36 -2.56 16.06
C GLY A 799 4.93 -3.26 17.34
N PHE A 800 5.22 -4.55 17.49
CA PHE A 800 4.84 -5.30 18.68
C PHE A 800 5.80 -5.07 19.86
N GLN A 801 5.22 -5.05 21.06
CA GLN A 801 5.90 -5.09 22.34
C GLN A 801 5.52 -6.38 23.06
N THR A 802 6.52 -7.09 23.59
CA THR A 802 6.29 -8.28 24.42
C THR A 802 6.46 -7.91 25.88
N ASN A 803 5.45 -8.18 26.69
CA ASN A 803 5.43 -7.89 28.12
C ASN A 803 5.46 -9.21 28.90
N TYR A 804 6.56 -9.46 29.59
CA TYR A 804 6.74 -10.60 30.48
C TYR A 804 6.30 -10.18 31.87
N ILE A 805 5.39 -10.93 32.48
CA ILE A 805 4.85 -10.63 33.79
C ILE A 805 5.10 -11.81 34.71
N LYS A 806 5.63 -11.54 35.90
CA LYS A 806 5.70 -12.51 36.98
C LYS A 806 4.93 -12.01 38.19
N HIS A 807 4.06 -12.87 38.71
CA HIS A 807 3.26 -12.59 39.90
C HIS A 807 3.97 -13.13 41.14
N TYR A 808 4.04 -12.29 42.18
CA TYR A 808 4.50 -12.62 43.53
C TYR A 808 3.37 -12.34 44.53
N GLN A 809 3.53 -12.74 45.79
CA GLN A 809 2.50 -12.54 46.82
C GLN A 809 2.23 -11.07 47.13
N ASP A 810 3.27 -10.25 47.06
CA ASP A 810 3.33 -8.86 47.49
C ASP A 810 3.28 -7.85 46.33
N MET A 811 3.68 -8.27 45.12
CA MET A 811 3.55 -7.46 43.91
C MET A 811 3.57 -8.30 42.63
N SER A 812 3.47 -7.64 41.48
CA SER A 812 3.83 -8.26 40.21
C SER A 812 4.75 -7.37 39.42
N VAL A 813 5.69 -7.97 38.71
CA VAL A 813 6.73 -7.27 37.98
C VAL A 813 6.56 -7.52 36.50
N MET A 814 6.60 -6.44 35.72
CA MET A 814 6.59 -6.48 34.26
C MET A 814 7.96 -6.15 33.71
N VAL A 815 8.42 -6.91 32.72
CA VAL A 815 9.57 -6.60 31.86
C VAL A 815 9.06 -6.47 30.43
N SER A 816 9.28 -5.32 29.81
CA SER A 816 8.82 -5.07 28.45
C SER A 816 9.97 -5.04 27.46
N THR A 817 9.77 -5.69 26.31
CA THR A 817 10.76 -5.79 25.24
C THR A 817 10.17 -5.36 23.90
N THR A 818 11.00 -4.81 23.01
CA THR A 818 10.62 -4.50 21.63
C THR A 818 11.68 -4.99 20.66
N LEU A 819 11.33 -5.13 19.39
CA LEU A 819 12.31 -5.39 18.34
C LEU A 819 13.16 -4.14 18.09
N SER A 820 14.48 -4.32 18.00
CA SER A 820 15.42 -3.29 17.57
C SER A 820 16.09 -3.74 16.28
N GLU A 821 15.70 -3.15 15.15
CA GLU A 821 16.36 -3.41 13.86
C GLU A 821 17.82 -2.95 13.87
N ALA A 822 18.10 -1.83 14.55
CA ALA A 822 19.44 -1.28 14.70
C ALA A 822 20.38 -2.24 15.44
N ASP A 823 19.89 -2.85 16.52
CA ASP A 823 20.64 -3.84 17.28
C ASP A 823 20.50 -5.27 16.71
N LYS A 824 19.70 -5.43 15.65
CA LYS A 824 19.40 -6.72 15.00
C LYS A 824 18.99 -7.78 16.03
N GLY A 825 18.02 -7.45 16.88
CA GLY A 825 17.58 -8.34 17.95
C GLY A 825 16.48 -7.74 18.83
N ILE A 826 16.16 -8.42 19.93
CA ILE A 826 15.18 -7.96 20.91
C ILE A 826 15.88 -7.07 21.94
N GLN A 827 15.28 -5.93 22.26
CA GLN A 827 15.77 -5.01 23.29
C GLN A 827 14.81 -4.97 24.48
N ILE A 828 15.35 -5.09 25.70
CA ILE A 828 14.64 -4.77 26.94
C ILE A 828 14.51 -3.26 27.05
N GLU A 829 13.27 -2.77 27.10
CA GLU A 829 12.95 -1.35 27.12
C GLU A 829 12.75 -0.81 28.54
N THR A 830 12.16 -1.60 29.44
CA THR A 830 11.79 -1.18 30.80
C THR A 830 11.42 -2.39 31.67
N TRP A 831 11.52 -2.22 32.99
CA TRP A 831 10.95 -3.11 33.99
C TRP A 831 10.42 -2.31 35.18
N PHE A 832 9.31 -2.75 35.78
CA PHE A 832 8.66 -2.04 36.88
C PHE A 832 7.61 -2.91 37.59
N LYS A 833 7.24 -2.54 38.81
CA LYS A 833 6.09 -3.12 39.52
C LYS A 833 4.79 -2.68 38.86
N ILE A 834 3.85 -3.60 38.65
CA ILE A 834 2.54 -3.30 38.07
C ILE A 834 1.71 -2.53 39.09
N ASP A 835 1.24 -1.35 38.69
CA ASP A 835 0.21 -0.61 39.42
C ASP A 835 -1.16 -1.28 39.21
N TYR A 836 -1.68 -1.84 40.30
CA TYR A 836 -2.94 -2.57 40.32
C TYR A 836 -4.18 -1.67 40.46
N GLU A 837 -4.03 -0.36 40.57
CA GLU A 837 -5.15 0.57 40.38
C GLU A 837 -5.57 0.66 38.91
N LYS A 838 -4.68 0.30 37.97
CA LYS A 838 -4.94 0.29 36.51
C LYS A 838 -4.59 -1.05 35.84
N PRO A 839 -5.09 -2.20 36.35
CA PRO A 839 -4.58 -3.52 35.97
C PRO A 839 -4.93 -3.91 34.52
N LEU A 840 -6.08 -3.45 34.04
CA LEU A 840 -6.54 -3.64 32.66
C LEU A 840 -5.57 -3.05 31.63
N GLN A 841 -4.85 -1.98 31.99
CA GLN A 841 -3.92 -1.32 31.07
C GLN A 841 -2.60 -2.08 30.90
N ARG A 842 -2.28 -3.01 31.81
CA ARG A 842 -0.98 -3.70 31.85
C ARG A 842 -1.07 -5.17 31.44
N ARG A 843 -2.16 -5.87 31.77
CA ARG A 843 -2.44 -7.25 31.31
C ARG A 843 -3.43 -7.20 30.13
N LYS A 844 -2.95 -6.77 28.97
CA LYS A 844 -3.73 -6.63 27.73
C LYS A 844 -2.92 -7.01 26.49
N GLY A 845 -3.61 -7.44 25.44
CA GLY A 845 -3.04 -7.90 24.17
C GLY A 845 -3.32 -9.37 23.90
N LEU A 846 -2.51 -10.01 23.06
CA LEU A 846 -2.53 -11.46 22.89
C LEU A 846 -1.81 -12.11 24.06
N LEU A 847 -2.50 -13.00 24.78
CA LEU A 847 -1.88 -13.83 25.80
C LEU A 847 -1.14 -15.00 25.13
N ILE A 848 0.15 -14.83 24.90
CA ILE A 848 0.96 -15.80 24.13
C ILE A 848 1.60 -16.88 25.01
N TYR A 849 1.61 -16.67 26.33
CA TYR A 849 2.02 -17.69 27.29
C TYR A 849 1.37 -17.45 28.64
N LYS A 850 0.99 -18.54 29.29
CA LYS A 850 0.55 -18.57 30.68
C LYS A 850 1.10 -19.82 31.33
N LYS A 851 1.76 -19.67 32.49
CA LYS A 851 2.22 -20.82 33.26
C LYS A 851 1.01 -21.68 33.66
N LYS A 852 0.93 -22.91 33.13
CA LYS A 852 -0.05 -23.92 33.58
C LYS A 852 0.28 -24.26 35.04
N LYS A 853 -0.75 -24.45 35.89
CA LYS A 853 -0.52 -24.86 37.29
C LYS A 853 0.33 -26.13 37.26
N GLU A 854 1.42 -26.14 38.03
CA GLU A 854 1.99 -27.41 38.50
C GLU A 854 0.91 -27.96 39.45
N ASP A 855 0.25 -29.04 39.03
CA ASP A 855 -0.73 -29.76 39.86
C ASP A 855 -0.11 -30.24 41.18
#